data_AF-A0A4S9PS70-F1
#
_entry.id   AF-A0A4S9PS70-F1
#
_cell.length_a   1.000
_cell.length_b   1.000
_cell.length_c   1.000
_cell.angle_alpha   90.00
_cell.angle_beta   90.00
_cell.angle_gamma   90.00
#
_symmetry.space_group_name_H-M   'P 1'
#
loop_
_entity.id
_entity.type
_entity.pdbx_description
1 polymer ?
#
loop_
_entity_poly.entity_id
_entity_poly.type
_entity_poly.pdbx_seq_one_letter_code
_entity_poly.pdbx_strand_id
1 'polypeptide(L)'
;MARQLIDVILAGLLPLTILVHLYLAPYTKVEESFNIQAIHDTLIHGIPTRNATAFFNSHYDHFTFPGPVPRTFVGAVVMSGLTRPLQIILNLLSPGGVDKFTFQLAVRGVLGLLNAAALVHFKRAIDTAYGKVAGRWYIILQASQFHVMFYASRTLPNMFAFSITTLALSNLISAQAVAIRSQKSIKRRRLALYLLTASGIIFRSEIAILLAMQTLYLLVQGKTSLLNEVIPAGIFGLIIGLGVTVSVDSFFWQRFPLWPEFIGFVYNTIQGKSSDWGVSPWHYYFINAIPRLLLNPISWSLCVPLALVNRATLKTSLDIMIPLFAFVAIYSVLPHKEWRFIIYIIPGLTGVAAGGASWIWTRRSKSILYRLLSLGLIASTIASFVGSFSLLYISSLNYPGGEAFTRLHELVPSGQQTPIRVYMDNLSCQTGVTRFLEKDAGSRFVYDKTEDEKTLLDPAFWQQFDYVLAESPERIIGSWEVADVVHGYSGVGLGNLAGKQDSAPALSTRGFIARPLNKILGVYNEVARVASQKVTGGRWPVVKMAPKIHILKRQDVTNMAKPPTDPRLQRCLTRLEHLFASWEECNGKPDNHRKDDTEALFEDAYILPTKIFSLERKEQDIKNKLAKLDEVLESITARMNEVDLDEPQYNDLHQSREIKLEDKSGKSEEVVESIQARMDRFLLDDPYPLYQERNAGFEEHERLSEEHSSVLAEMAKSKETSDKAMETNMEILEERHELEWFGRILDHIEPS
;
A
#
# COMPACT_ATOMS: atom_id res chain seq x y z
N MET A 1 -34.77 -3.41 43.48
CA MET A 1 -33.32 -3.58 43.65
C MET A 1 -32.67 -4.50 42.61
N ALA A 2 -32.88 -5.83 42.60
CA ALA A 2 -32.13 -6.74 41.71
C ALA A 2 -32.20 -6.41 40.20
N ARG A 3 -33.38 -6.03 39.67
CA ARG A 3 -33.53 -5.65 38.25
C ARG A 3 -32.82 -4.34 37.88
N GLN A 4 -32.74 -3.40 38.82
CA GLN A 4 -32.02 -2.13 38.63
C GLN A 4 -30.51 -2.36 38.69
N LEU A 5 -30.04 -3.24 39.57
CA LEU A 5 -28.63 -3.64 39.64
C LEU A 5 -28.16 -4.27 38.32
N ILE A 6 -28.95 -5.17 37.72
CA ILE A 6 -28.64 -5.74 36.40
C ILE A 6 -28.50 -4.64 35.33
N ASP A 7 -29.42 -3.67 35.31
CA ASP A 7 -29.38 -2.58 34.32
C ASP A 7 -28.14 -1.70 34.49
N VAL A 8 -27.70 -1.46 35.73
CA VAL A 8 -26.48 -0.70 36.03
C VAL A 8 -25.22 -1.47 35.62
N ILE A 9 -25.13 -2.76 35.99
CA ILE A 9 -24.00 -3.62 35.61
C ILE A 9 -23.87 -3.71 34.09
N LEU A 10 -24.99 -3.94 33.39
CA LEU A 10 -24.99 -3.98 31.93
C LEU A 10 -24.55 -2.64 31.34
N ALA A 11 -25.09 -1.51 31.82
CA ALA A 11 -24.69 -0.20 31.33
C ALA A 11 -23.18 0.06 31.50
N GLY A 12 -22.56 -0.47 32.56
CA GLY A 12 -21.12 -0.41 32.80
C GLY A 12 -20.27 -1.22 31.80
N LEU A 13 -20.87 -2.15 31.06
CA LEU A 13 -20.17 -2.98 30.07
C LEU A 13 -19.62 -2.14 28.90
N LEU A 14 -20.33 -1.10 28.48
CA LEU A 14 -19.88 -0.22 27.39
C LEU A 14 -18.60 0.56 27.74
N PRO A 15 -18.54 1.37 28.82
CA PRO A 15 -17.30 2.04 29.17
C PRO A 15 -16.18 1.04 29.51
N LEU A 16 -16.49 -0.08 30.18
CA LEU A 16 -15.50 -1.10 30.50
C LEU A 16 -14.84 -1.67 29.23
N THR A 17 -15.64 -2.10 28.25
CA THR A 17 -15.13 -2.67 27.00
C THR A 17 -14.30 -1.65 26.23
N ILE A 18 -14.76 -0.40 26.11
CA ILE A 18 -14.01 0.68 25.45
C ILE A 18 -12.66 0.92 26.14
N LEU A 19 -12.62 0.96 27.48
CA LEU A 19 -11.38 1.17 28.24
C LEU A 19 -10.42 -0.02 28.13
N VAL A 20 -10.93 -1.26 28.06
CA VAL A 20 -10.09 -2.44 27.79
C VAL A 20 -9.46 -2.37 26.40
N HIS A 21 -10.23 -1.96 25.38
CA HIS A 21 -9.71 -1.78 24.02
C HIS A 21 -8.64 -0.67 23.97
N LEU A 22 -8.86 0.45 24.67
CA LEU A 22 -7.89 1.52 24.81
C LEU A 22 -6.60 1.03 25.49
N TYR A 23 -6.72 0.31 26.59
CA TYR A 23 -5.57 -0.16 27.36
C TYR A 23 -4.71 -1.13 26.54
N LEU A 24 -5.33 -2.05 25.79
CA LEU A 24 -4.60 -3.04 24.98
C LEU A 24 -4.07 -2.47 23.66
N ALA A 25 -4.65 -1.39 23.14
CA ALA A 25 -4.15 -0.67 21.96
C ALA A 25 -3.91 0.82 22.28
N PRO A 26 -2.86 1.13 23.05
CA PRO A 26 -2.65 2.46 23.64
C PRO A 26 -2.05 3.47 22.65
N TYR A 27 -1.50 3.00 21.54
CA TYR A 27 -0.93 3.80 20.46
C TYR A 27 -1.98 4.18 19.41
N THR A 28 -1.62 5.11 18.53
CA THR A 28 -2.51 5.71 17.51
C THR A 28 -2.07 5.37 16.09
N LYS A 29 -2.93 5.66 15.10
CA LYS A 29 -2.61 5.55 13.67
C LYS A 29 -2.61 6.91 12.98
N VAL A 30 -2.11 6.94 11.75
CA VAL A 30 -1.99 8.14 10.91
C VAL A 30 -3.28 8.96 10.82
N GLU A 31 -4.46 8.35 10.86
CA GLU A 31 -5.72 9.10 10.69
C GLU A 31 -6.17 9.82 11.98
N GLU A 32 -5.54 9.50 13.10
CA GLU A 32 -5.70 10.19 14.38
C GLU A 32 -4.66 11.29 14.59
N SER A 33 -3.59 11.30 13.77
CA SER A 33 -2.36 12.06 14.00
C SER A 33 -2.65 13.53 14.29
N PHE A 34 -3.36 14.21 13.40
CA PHE A 34 -3.68 15.62 13.58
C PHE A 34 -4.36 15.91 14.92
N ASN A 35 -5.43 15.18 15.24
CA ASN A 35 -6.20 15.46 16.46
C ASN A 35 -5.42 15.11 17.72
N ILE A 36 -4.66 14.01 17.73
CA ILE A 36 -3.90 13.63 18.92
C ILE A 36 -2.75 14.61 19.18
N GLN A 37 -2.07 15.08 18.13
CA GLN A 37 -1.02 16.10 18.25
C GLN A 37 -1.61 17.46 18.64
N ALA A 38 -2.73 17.88 18.03
CA ALA A 38 -3.42 19.11 18.41
C ALA A 38 -3.90 19.09 19.88
N ILE A 39 -4.33 17.93 20.39
CA ILE A 39 -4.68 17.77 21.81
C ILE A 39 -3.43 17.84 22.68
N HIS A 40 -2.34 17.18 22.28
CA HIS A 40 -1.06 17.30 22.98
C HIS A 40 -0.68 18.77 23.12
N ASP A 41 -0.62 19.50 22.01
CA ASP A 41 -0.10 20.86 21.99
C ASP A 41 -0.98 21.81 22.81
N THR A 42 -2.31 21.65 22.72
CA THR A 42 -3.27 22.43 23.50
C THR A 42 -3.21 22.09 25.00
N LEU A 43 -3.09 20.82 25.35
CA LEU A 43 -3.08 20.36 26.75
C LEU A 43 -1.75 20.68 27.45
N ILE A 44 -0.62 20.50 26.75
CA ILE A 44 0.73 20.64 27.30
C ILE A 44 1.24 22.08 27.20
N HIS A 45 1.18 22.69 26.02
CA HIS A 45 1.70 24.05 25.82
C HIS A 45 0.65 25.13 26.14
N GLY A 46 -0.64 24.81 26.02
CA GLY A 46 -1.72 25.75 26.25
C GLY A 46 -2.04 26.62 25.03
N ILE A 47 -2.91 27.59 25.23
CA ILE A 47 -3.39 28.51 24.18
C ILE A 47 -2.79 29.91 24.45
N PRO A 48 -2.08 30.51 23.48
CA PRO A 48 -1.40 31.79 23.69
C PRO A 48 -2.41 32.94 23.78
N THR A 49 -2.12 33.93 24.64
CA THR A 49 -2.89 35.18 24.74
C THR A 49 -2.18 36.37 24.08
N ARG A 50 -0.89 36.24 23.77
CA ARG A 50 -0.04 37.25 23.12
C ARG A 50 0.90 36.56 22.13
N ASN A 51 1.28 37.25 21.05
CA ASN A 51 2.20 36.76 20.02
C ASN A 51 1.86 35.34 19.51
N ALA A 52 0.57 35.09 19.23
CA ALA A 52 0.05 33.77 18.90
C ALA A 52 0.80 33.10 17.74
N THR A 53 1.11 33.84 16.67
CA THR A 53 1.83 33.30 15.51
C THR A 53 3.21 32.74 15.88
N ALA A 54 4.01 33.51 16.62
CA ALA A 54 5.34 33.06 17.05
C ALA A 54 5.27 31.88 18.03
N PHE A 55 4.26 31.88 18.91
CA PHE A 55 4.02 30.78 19.84
C PHE A 55 3.66 29.49 19.09
N PHE A 56 2.73 29.56 18.13
CA PHE A 56 2.32 28.39 17.37
C PHE A 56 3.45 27.85 16.48
N ASN A 57 4.24 28.71 15.82
CA ASN A 57 5.39 28.29 15.03
C ASN A 57 6.45 27.52 15.84
N SER A 58 6.57 27.80 17.14
CA SER A 58 7.57 27.17 18.01
C SER A 58 7.07 25.94 18.75
N HIS A 59 5.76 25.85 19.02
CA HIS A 59 5.22 24.82 19.93
C HIS A 59 4.22 23.87 19.28
N TYR A 60 3.58 24.21 18.16
CA TYR A 60 2.47 23.41 17.62
C TYR A 60 2.90 22.61 16.38
N ASP A 61 2.55 21.32 16.36
CA ASP A 61 2.99 20.35 15.36
C ASP A 61 2.51 20.71 13.95
N HIS A 62 1.31 21.26 13.82
CA HIS A 62 0.69 21.53 12.52
C HIS A 62 1.33 22.69 11.74
N PHE A 63 2.19 23.50 12.38
CA PHE A 63 3.00 24.51 11.68
C PHE A 63 4.28 23.92 11.11
N THR A 64 4.87 22.94 11.78
CA THR A 64 6.05 22.24 11.27
C THR A 64 5.66 21.16 10.26
N PHE A 65 4.51 20.50 10.47
CA PHE A 65 4.01 19.40 9.64
C PHE A 65 2.54 19.61 9.29
N PRO A 66 2.23 20.61 8.44
CA PRO A 66 0.89 20.80 7.94
C PRO A 66 0.55 19.64 6.99
N GLY A 67 -0.36 18.76 7.40
CA GLY A 67 -0.89 17.72 6.51
C GLY A 67 -1.52 18.32 5.23
N PRO A 68 -1.92 17.49 4.26
CA PRO A 68 -2.32 17.94 2.92
C PRO A 68 -3.54 18.88 2.90
N VAL A 69 -4.38 18.79 3.93
CA VAL A 69 -5.53 19.67 4.13
C VAL A 69 -5.66 20.03 5.61
N PRO A 70 -6.12 21.26 5.92
CA PRO A 70 -6.38 21.66 7.29
C PRO A 70 -7.49 20.79 7.88
N ARG A 71 -7.39 20.53 9.19
CA ARG A 71 -8.36 19.77 9.97
C ARG A 71 -8.82 20.64 11.15
N THR A 72 -10.02 20.36 11.66
CA THR A 72 -10.61 21.19 12.72
C THR A 72 -9.95 20.94 14.08
N PHE A 73 -9.60 22.01 14.78
CA PHE A 73 -9.14 22.04 16.18
C PHE A 73 -10.30 21.92 17.18
N VAL A 74 -11.56 22.07 16.76
CA VAL A 74 -12.71 22.09 17.69
C VAL A 74 -12.75 20.85 18.57
N GLY A 75 -12.58 19.66 17.99
CA GLY A 75 -12.51 18.41 18.74
C GLY A 75 -11.33 18.39 19.71
N ALA A 76 -10.15 18.80 19.25
CA ALA A 76 -8.92 18.82 20.04
C ALA A 76 -9.01 19.77 21.25
N VAL A 77 -9.54 20.97 21.06
CA VAL A 77 -9.72 21.96 22.13
C VAL A 77 -10.72 21.48 23.17
N VAL A 78 -11.87 20.93 22.75
CA VAL A 78 -12.87 20.36 23.67
C VAL A 78 -12.26 19.23 24.48
N MET A 79 -11.53 18.30 23.84
CA MET A 79 -10.90 17.19 24.54
C MET A 79 -9.82 17.64 25.53
N SER A 80 -9.01 18.62 25.14
CA SER A 80 -7.98 19.18 26.02
C SER A 80 -8.62 19.83 27.25
N GLY A 81 -9.68 20.62 27.06
CA GLY A 81 -10.44 21.23 28.14
C GLY A 81 -11.06 20.21 29.09
N LEU A 82 -11.71 19.16 28.56
CA LEU A 82 -12.32 18.10 29.37
C LEU A 82 -11.29 17.24 30.12
N THR A 83 -10.07 17.10 29.59
CA THR A 83 -9.01 16.30 30.22
C THR A 83 -8.20 17.12 31.25
N ARG A 84 -8.21 18.45 31.18
CA ARG A 84 -7.40 19.32 32.06
C ARG A 84 -7.63 19.12 33.56
N PRO A 85 -8.87 18.95 34.08
CA PRO A 85 -9.06 18.63 35.49
C PRO A 85 -8.37 17.32 35.91
N LEU A 86 -8.43 16.30 35.05
CA LEU A 86 -7.78 15.02 35.29
C LEU A 86 -6.25 15.16 35.26
N GLN A 87 -5.70 15.97 34.35
CA GLN A 87 -4.27 16.30 34.31
C GLN A 87 -3.80 16.93 35.63
N ILE A 88 -4.55 17.92 36.15
CA ILE A 88 -4.25 18.58 37.43
C ILE A 88 -4.26 17.56 38.57
N ILE A 89 -5.29 16.71 38.65
CA ILE A 89 -5.41 15.70 39.71
C ILE A 89 -4.24 14.70 39.63
N LEU A 90 -3.91 14.20 38.45
CA LEU A 90 -2.81 13.22 38.29
C LEU A 90 -1.46 13.81 38.68
N ASN A 91 -1.19 15.06 38.30
CA ASN A 91 0.03 15.78 38.69
C ASN A 91 0.10 16.03 40.20
N LEU A 92 -1.03 16.34 40.86
CA LEU A 92 -1.07 16.49 42.32
C LEU A 92 -0.83 15.17 43.05
N LEU A 93 -1.31 14.06 42.51
CA LEU A 93 -1.16 12.72 43.10
C LEU A 93 0.22 12.10 42.87
N SER A 94 0.98 12.59 41.89
CA SER A 94 2.30 12.06 41.52
C SER A 94 3.37 13.16 41.58
N PRO A 95 3.93 13.46 42.77
CA PRO A 95 4.94 14.50 42.93
C PRO A 95 6.21 14.28 42.08
N GLY A 96 6.50 13.03 41.70
CA GLY A 96 7.61 12.67 40.81
C GLY A 96 7.37 12.94 39.32
N GLY A 97 6.25 13.58 38.96
CA GLY A 97 5.84 13.81 37.58
C GLY A 97 5.03 12.65 37.01
N VAL A 98 4.16 12.97 36.05
CA VAL A 98 3.35 12.00 35.31
C VAL A 98 3.85 11.95 33.88
N ASP A 99 4.16 10.73 33.41
CA ASP A 99 4.61 10.53 32.03
C ASP A 99 3.54 11.01 31.03
N LYS A 100 3.98 11.75 30.00
CA LYS A 100 3.08 12.37 29.00
C LYS A 100 2.18 11.33 28.32
N PHE A 101 2.66 10.10 28.14
CA PHE A 101 1.86 9.00 27.58
C PHE A 101 0.62 8.69 28.41
N THR A 102 0.66 8.90 29.73
CA THR A 102 -0.51 8.77 30.60
C THR A 102 -1.60 9.77 30.22
N PHE A 103 -1.22 10.99 29.78
CA PHE A 103 -2.19 11.96 29.29
C PHE A 103 -2.79 11.57 27.94
N GLN A 104 -2.05 10.91 27.05
CA GLN A 104 -2.64 10.31 25.84
C GLN A 104 -3.75 9.30 26.21
N LEU A 105 -3.49 8.42 27.17
CA LEU A 105 -4.50 7.47 27.65
C LEU A 105 -5.68 8.18 28.31
N ALA A 106 -5.42 9.23 29.10
CA ALA A 106 -6.46 10.03 29.75
C ALA A 106 -7.38 10.69 28.73
N VAL A 107 -6.82 11.40 27.75
CA VAL A 107 -7.57 12.07 26.66
C VAL A 107 -8.43 11.06 25.90
N ARG A 108 -7.84 9.96 25.46
CA ARG A 108 -8.54 8.90 24.72
C ARG A 108 -9.61 8.25 25.59
N GLY A 109 -9.35 8.09 26.89
CA GLY A 109 -10.30 7.61 27.88
C GLY A 109 -11.50 8.53 28.02
N VAL A 110 -11.29 9.85 28.12
CA VAL A 110 -12.38 10.84 28.19
C VAL A 110 -13.25 10.78 26.92
N LEU A 111 -12.64 10.68 25.73
CA LEU A 111 -13.38 10.55 24.47
C LEU A 111 -14.20 9.25 24.45
N GLY A 112 -13.58 8.14 24.84
CA GLY A 112 -14.22 6.83 24.96
C GLY A 112 -15.40 6.85 25.91
N LEU A 113 -15.26 7.49 27.07
CA LEU A 113 -16.33 7.64 28.06
C LEU A 113 -17.46 8.55 27.57
N LEU A 114 -17.16 9.60 26.82
CA LEU A 114 -18.16 10.48 26.20
C LEU A 114 -18.98 9.71 25.15
N ASN A 115 -18.33 8.90 24.31
CA ASN A 115 -19.00 8.00 23.38
C ASN A 115 -19.81 6.90 24.10
N ALA A 116 -19.26 6.32 25.18
CA ALA A 116 -19.99 5.35 26.02
C ALA A 116 -21.24 5.99 26.64
N ALA A 117 -21.16 7.22 27.15
CA ALA A 117 -22.28 7.94 27.72
C ALA A 117 -23.38 8.19 26.69
N ALA A 118 -23.01 8.54 25.44
CA ALA A 118 -23.97 8.69 24.34
C ALA A 118 -24.68 7.36 24.03
N LEU A 119 -23.96 6.23 24.00
CA LEU A 119 -24.54 4.90 23.79
C LEU A 119 -25.45 4.46 24.95
N VAL A 120 -25.07 4.73 26.21
CA VAL A 120 -25.92 4.47 27.39
C VAL A 120 -27.16 5.37 27.36
N HIS A 121 -27.04 6.61 26.91
CA HIS A 121 -28.18 7.49 26.71
C HIS A 121 -29.11 6.95 25.61
N PHE A 122 -28.55 6.50 24.49
CA PHE A 122 -29.29 5.87 23.39
C PHE A 122 -30.06 4.62 23.83
N LYS A 123 -29.50 3.81 24.74
CA LYS A 123 -30.22 2.68 25.36
C LYS A 123 -31.56 3.10 25.98
N ARG A 124 -31.68 4.31 26.54
CA ARG A 124 -32.94 4.80 27.10
C ARG A 124 -33.99 5.07 26.02
N ALA A 125 -33.57 5.49 24.83
CA ALA A 125 -34.48 5.61 23.69
C ALA A 125 -34.96 4.21 23.25
N ILE A 126 -34.07 3.22 23.22
CA ILE A 126 -34.42 1.81 22.93
C ILE A 126 -35.35 1.22 23.99
N ASP A 127 -35.12 1.48 25.28
CA ASP A 127 -36.02 1.09 26.36
C ASP A 127 -37.44 1.60 26.12
N THR A 128 -37.55 2.82 25.60
CA THR A 128 -38.83 3.47 25.33
C THR A 128 -39.48 2.90 24.06
N ALA A 129 -38.69 2.62 23.03
CA ALA A 129 -39.15 2.14 21.74
C ALA A 129 -39.56 0.66 21.74
N TYR A 130 -38.78 -0.20 22.38
CA TYR A 130 -38.91 -1.66 22.31
C TYR A 130 -39.02 -2.35 23.69
N GLY A 131 -38.96 -1.59 24.78
CA GLY A 131 -39.02 -2.10 26.15
C GLY A 131 -37.64 -2.40 26.77
N LYS A 132 -37.63 -2.60 28.09
CA LYS A 132 -36.40 -2.79 28.90
C LYS A 132 -35.57 -4.00 28.49
N VAL A 133 -36.21 -5.08 28.05
CA VAL A 133 -35.51 -6.30 27.59
C VAL A 133 -34.71 -6.02 26.31
N ALA A 134 -35.27 -5.24 25.39
CA ALA A 134 -34.55 -4.79 24.20
C ALA A 134 -33.39 -3.88 24.58
N GLY A 135 -33.57 -2.94 25.50
CA GLY A 135 -32.45 -2.11 25.96
C GLY A 135 -31.30 -2.90 26.59
N ARG A 136 -31.57 -4.03 27.27
CA ARG A 136 -30.51 -4.93 27.78
C ARG A 136 -29.78 -5.63 26.64
N TRP A 137 -30.52 -6.19 25.68
CA TRP A 137 -29.93 -6.81 24.50
C TRP A 137 -29.14 -5.81 23.65
N TYR A 138 -29.59 -4.56 23.54
CA TYR A 138 -28.85 -3.51 22.85
C TYR A 138 -27.46 -3.34 23.46
N ILE A 139 -27.34 -3.20 24.78
CA ILE A 139 -26.04 -3.05 25.43
C ILE A 139 -25.15 -4.27 25.20
N ILE A 140 -25.71 -5.47 25.35
CA ILE A 140 -24.97 -6.72 25.18
C ILE A 140 -24.45 -6.85 23.74
N LEU A 141 -25.31 -6.64 22.74
CA LEU A 141 -24.94 -6.70 21.33
C LEU A 141 -23.94 -5.60 20.96
N GLN A 142 -24.18 -4.37 21.43
CA GLN A 142 -23.31 -3.21 21.17
C GLN A 142 -21.92 -3.42 21.76
N ALA A 143 -21.82 -3.88 23.02
CA ALA A 143 -20.56 -4.18 23.69
C ALA A 143 -19.80 -5.37 23.06
N SER A 144 -20.53 -6.30 22.42
CA SER A 144 -19.91 -7.42 21.71
C SER A 144 -19.31 -7.04 20.36
N GLN A 145 -19.57 -5.82 19.84
CA GLN A 145 -19.02 -5.35 18.56
C GLN A 145 -17.58 -4.86 18.69
N PHE A 146 -16.75 -5.22 17.72
CA PHE A 146 -15.36 -4.76 17.68
C PHE A 146 -15.23 -3.27 17.33
N HIS A 147 -15.77 -2.86 16.18
CA HIS A 147 -15.46 -1.56 15.59
C HIS A 147 -15.91 -0.38 16.47
N VAL A 148 -17.14 -0.41 16.99
CA VAL A 148 -17.60 0.69 17.86
C VAL A 148 -16.78 0.75 19.16
N MET A 149 -16.51 -0.40 19.79
CA MET A 149 -15.79 -0.43 21.06
C MET A 149 -14.31 -0.05 20.91
N PHE A 150 -13.65 -0.53 19.85
CA PHE A 150 -12.25 -0.26 19.57
C PHE A 150 -11.98 1.20 19.18
N TYR A 151 -12.85 1.77 18.34
CA TYR A 151 -12.63 3.12 17.83
C TYR A 151 -13.26 4.22 18.70
N ALA A 152 -14.15 3.92 19.66
CA ALA A 152 -14.78 4.94 20.49
C ALA A 152 -13.80 5.84 21.28
N SER A 153 -12.60 5.34 21.62
CA SER A 153 -11.55 6.11 22.31
C SER A 153 -10.52 6.74 21.37
N ARG A 154 -10.63 6.50 20.07
CA ARG A 154 -9.67 6.94 19.05
C ARG A 154 -10.02 8.32 18.54
N THR A 155 -9.04 9.21 18.41
CA THR A 155 -9.23 10.65 18.10
C THR A 155 -9.49 10.89 16.61
N LEU A 156 -10.35 10.06 16.02
CA LEU A 156 -10.85 10.23 14.66
C LEU A 156 -11.95 11.29 14.64
N PRO A 157 -12.06 12.13 13.61
CA PRO A 157 -13.17 13.07 13.50
C PRO A 157 -14.54 12.38 13.49
N ASN A 158 -14.63 11.14 12.97
CA ASN A 158 -15.84 10.33 13.08
C ASN A 158 -16.27 10.09 14.52
N MET A 159 -15.32 9.91 15.44
CA MET A 159 -15.60 9.53 16.83
C MET A 159 -15.91 10.74 17.70
N PHE A 160 -15.47 11.94 17.32
CA PHE A 160 -16.02 13.19 17.87
C PHE A 160 -17.48 13.36 17.47
N ALA A 161 -17.77 13.18 16.18
CA ALA A 161 -19.13 13.24 15.64
C ALA A 161 -20.05 12.10 16.14
N PHE A 162 -19.49 10.94 16.51
CA PHE A 162 -20.26 9.75 16.87
C PHE A 162 -21.14 9.96 18.09
N SER A 163 -20.63 10.60 19.14
CA SER A 163 -21.43 10.95 20.33
C SER A 163 -22.61 11.87 19.99
N ILE A 164 -22.35 12.91 19.19
CA ILE A 164 -23.32 13.93 18.80
C ILE A 164 -24.43 13.32 17.92
N THR A 165 -24.06 12.54 16.92
CA THR A 165 -24.99 11.83 16.02
C THR A 165 -25.79 10.75 16.77
N THR A 166 -25.17 10.03 17.73
CA THR A 166 -25.87 9.06 18.58
C THR A 166 -26.91 9.73 19.49
N LEU A 167 -26.59 10.89 20.07
CA LEU A 167 -27.54 11.69 20.84
C LEU A 167 -28.67 12.25 19.96
N ALA A 168 -28.36 12.65 18.72
CA ALA A 168 -29.38 13.06 17.76
C ALA A 168 -30.35 11.91 17.45
N LEU A 169 -29.84 10.71 17.16
CA LEU A 169 -30.67 9.54 16.89
C LEU A 169 -31.50 9.14 18.11
N SER A 170 -30.93 9.22 19.33
CA SER A 170 -31.68 9.01 20.58
C SER A 170 -32.89 9.95 20.69
N ASN A 171 -32.69 11.23 20.36
CA ASN A 171 -33.76 12.23 20.38
C ASN A 171 -34.82 11.97 19.31
N LEU A 172 -34.44 11.57 18.09
CA LEU A 172 -35.37 11.21 17.02
C LEU A 172 -36.25 10.02 17.40
N ILE A 173 -35.67 8.95 17.94
CA ILE A 173 -36.43 7.77 18.42
C ILE A 173 -37.34 8.18 19.59
N SER A 174 -36.80 8.92 20.54
CA SER A 174 -37.56 9.38 21.70
C SER A 174 -38.69 10.34 21.34
N ALA A 175 -38.59 11.08 20.23
CA ALA A 175 -39.65 11.96 19.75
C ALA A 175 -40.88 11.17 19.24
N GLN A 176 -40.67 9.95 18.74
CA GLN A 176 -41.74 9.07 18.25
C GLN A 176 -42.55 8.44 19.39
N ALA A 177 -41.98 8.36 20.60
CA ALA A 177 -42.63 7.80 21.78
C ALA A 177 -43.62 8.77 22.47
N VAL A 178 -43.79 9.98 21.95
CA VAL A 178 -44.70 11.02 22.49
C VAL A 178 -45.60 11.50 21.36
N ALA A 179 -46.76 12.09 21.68
CA ALA A 179 -47.66 12.69 20.70
C ALA A 179 -46.88 13.58 19.71
N ILE A 180 -47.10 13.35 18.40
CA ILE A 180 -46.28 13.87 17.30
C ILE A 180 -46.16 15.40 17.34
N ARG A 181 -47.27 16.09 17.63
CA ARG A 181 -47.35 17.56 17.68
C ARG A 181 -47.15 18.15 19.08
N SER A 182 -46.73 17.34 20.06
CA SER A 182 -46.42 17.86 21.39
C SER A 182 -45.16 18.72 21.37
N GLN A 183 -45.12 19.73 22.25
CA GLN A 183 -43.93 20.58 22.45
C GLN A 183 -42.68 19.75 22.76
N LYS A 184 -42.83 18.64 23.49
CA LYS A 184 -41.72 17.73 23.82
C LYS A 184 -41.16 17.04 22.57
N SER A 185 -42.02 16.59 21.64
CA SER A 185 -41.58 15.94 20.39
C SER A 185 -40.90 16.94 19.46
N ILE A 186 -41.46 18.15 19.32
CA ILE A 186 -40.87 19.25 18.53
C ILE A 186 -39.47 19.62 19.04
N LYS A 187 -39.31 19.84 20.35
CA LYS A 187 -37.99 20.17 20.95
C LYS A 187 -36.95 19.09 20.69
N ARG A 188 -37.33 17.81 20.77
CA ARG A 188 -36.44 16.68 20.49
C ARG A 188 -36.01 16.61 19.03
N ARG A 189 -36.94 16.78 18.08
CA ARG A 189 -36.61 16.80 16.65
C ARG A 189 -35.70 17.97 16.32
N ARG A 190 -36.02 19.19 16.78
CA ARG A 190 -35.17 20.37 16.58
C ARG A 190 -33.77 20.17 17.14
N LEU A 191 -33.65 19.64 18.36
CA LEU A 191 -32.34 19.31 18.94
C LEU A 191 -31.57 18.30 18.10
N ALA A 192 -32.21 17.23 17.63
CA ALA A 192 -31.55 16.26 16.77
C ALA A 192 -31.03 16.90 15.46
N LEU A 193 -31.84 17.73 14.81
CA LEU A 193 -31.44 18.45 13.60
C LEU A 193 -30.28 19.44 13.88
N TYR A 194 -30.30 20.16 15.01
CA TYR A 194 -29.18 21.01 15.43
C TYR A 194 -27.87 20.23 15.57
N LEU A 195 -27.93 19.09 16.28
CA LEU A 195 -26.77 18.25 16.54
C LEU A 195 -26.19 17.67 15.24
N LEU A 196 -27.05 17.20 14.31
CA LEU A 196 -26.60 16.68 13.02
C LEU A 196 -25.98 17.77 12.14
N THR A 197 -26.61 18.95 12.06
CA THR A 197 -26.07 20.09 11.29
C THR A 197 -24.71 20.55 11.83
N ALA A 198 -24.61 20.77 13.14
CA ALA A 198 -23.36 21.20 13.77
C ALA A 198 -22.26 20.14 13.60
N SER A 199 -22.59 18.86 13.77
CA SER A 199 -21.64 17.76 13.59
C SER A 199 -21.14 17.67 12.14
N GLY A 200 -22.03 17.92 11.16
CA GLY A 200 -21.67 17.89 9.75
C GLY A 200 -20.75 19.02 9.32
N ILE A 201 -20.99 20.22 9.85
CA ILE A 201 -20.20 21.42 9.55
C ILE A 201 -18.82 21.37 10.19
N ILE A 202 -18.73 20.91 11.44
CA ILE A 202 -17.50 20.94 12.22
C ILE A 202 -16.61 19.75 11.88
N PHE A 203 -17.16 18.53 11.92
CA PHE A 203 -16.34 17.33 11.95
C PHE A 203 -16.30 16.55 10.65
N ARG A 204 -17.45 16.38 9.97
CA ARG A 204 -17.62 15.42 8.88
C ARG A 204 -18.78 15.73 7.94
N SER A 205 -18.47 16.09 6.70
CA SER A 205 -19.42 16.46 5.65
C SER A 205 -20.36 15.32 5.25
N GLU A 206 -19.98 14.05 5.41
CA GLU A 206 -20.88 12.92 5.12
C GLU A 206 -22.16 12.94 5.97
N ILE A 207 -22.12 13.55 7.16
CA ILE A 207 -23.28 13.68 8.05
C ILE A 207 -24.36 14.57 7.43
N ALA A 208 -24.02 15.44 6.47
CA ALA A 208 -25.01 16.22 5.74
C ALA A 208 -26.02 15.33 5.00
N ILE A 209 -25.57 14.18 4.45
CA ILE A 209 -26.46 13.21 3.80
C ILE A 209 -27.35 12.54 4.85
N LEU A 210 -26.79 12.18 6.01
CA LEU A 210 -27.57 11.61 7.12
C LEU A 210 -28.65 12.60 7.61
N LEU A 211 -28.29 13.88 7.78
CA LEU A 211 -29.22 14.96 8.11
C LEU A 211 -30.33 15.08 7.05
N ALA A 212 -29.96 15.11 5.77
CA ALA A 212 -30.90 15.24 4.66
C ALA A 212 -31.91 14.08 4.65
N MET A 213 -31.43 12.84 4.79
CA MET A 213 -32.30 11.65 4.78
C MET A 213 -33.21 11.59 6.01
N GLN A 214 -32.72 11.94 7.19
CA GLN A 214 -33.57 12.02 8.39
C GLN A 214 -34.64 13.11 8.25
N THR A 215 -34.26 14.27 7.73
CA THR A 215 -35.18 15.41 7.52
C THR A 215 -36.26 15.08 6.50
N LEU A 216 -35.85 14.54 5.33
CA LEU A 216 -36.76 14.14 4.27
C LEU A 216 -37.76 13.09 4.77
N TYR A 217 -37.27 12.08 5.50
CA TYR A 217 -38.14 11.04 6.06
C TYR A 217 -39.20 11.63 7.02
N LEU A 218 -38.80 12.54 7.91
CA LEU A 218 -39.73 13.21 8.82
C LEU A 218 -40.78 14.07 8.08
N LEU A 219 -40.39 14.73 6.99
CA LEU A 219 -41.29 15.54 6.16
C LEU A 219 -42.29 14.67 5.41
N VAL A 220 -41.83 13.59 4.76
CA VAL A 220 -42.68 12.63 4.03
C VAL A 220 -43.72 12.00 4.95
N GLN A 221 -43.36 11.73 6.21
CA GLN A 221 -44.29 11.19 7.19
C GLN A 221 -45.21 12.25 7.83
N GLY A 222 -45.11 13.52 7.45
CA GLY A 222 -45.88 14.61 8.06
C GLY A 222 -45.59 14.80 9.56
N LYS A 223 -44.42 14.35 10.03
CA LYS A 223 -44.02 14.37 11.45
C LYS A 223 -43.35 15.67 11.87
N THR A 224 -42.91 16.50 10.92
CA THR A 224 -42.24 17.78 11.19
C THR A 224 -42.69 18.88 10.22
N SER A 225 -42.59 20.14 10.64
CA SER A 225 -42.86 21.30 9.80
C SER A 225 -41.58 21.87 9.19
N LEU A 226 -41.56 22.09 7.88
CA LEU A 226 -40.43 22.69 7.18
C LEU A 226 -40.11 24.09 7.71
N LEU A 227 -41.13 24.96 7.81
CA LEU A 227 -40.96 26.36 8.20
C LEU A 227 -40.70 26.54 9.70
N ASN A 228 -41.32 25.73 10.56
CA ASN A 228 -41.27 25.96 12.01
C ASN A 228 -40.21 25.12 12.73
N GLU A 229 -39.76 24.01 12.12
CA GLU A 229 -38.79 23.11 12.74
C GLU A 229 -37.52 23.00 11.92
N VAL A 230 -37.61 22.59 10.65
CA VAL A 230 -36.45 22.23 9.83
C VAL A 230 -35.60 23.45 9.47
N ILE A 231 -36.19 24.50 8.90
CA ILE A 231 -35.44 25.70 8.48
C ILE A 231 -34.80 26.41 9.68
N PRO A 232 -35.53 26.70 10.79
CA PRO A 232 -34.89 27.22 11.99
C PRO A 232 -33.83 26.27 12.53
N ALA A 233 -34.06 24.96 12.48
CA ALA A 233 -33.05 23.99 12.91
C ALA A 233 -31.75 24.08 12.09
N GLY A 234 -31.89 24.14 10.78
CA GLY A 234 -30.78 24.26 9.83
C GLY A 234 -30.03 25.58 9.99
N ILE A 235 -30.73 26.72 10.03
CA ILE A 235 -30.10 28.05 10.11
C ILE A 235 -29.34 28.24 11.42
N PHE A 236 -29.96 27.97 12.57
CA PHE A 236 -29.22 28.12 13.84
C PHE A 236 -28.10 27.08 13.97
N GLY A 237 -28.30 25.85 13.49
CA GLY A 237 -27.23 24.85 13.42
C GLY A 237 -26.06 25.31 12.54
N LEU A 238 -26.35 25.95 11.41
CA LEU A 238 -25.37 26.52 10.49
C LEU A 238 -24.60 27.67 11.13
N ILE A 239 -25.31 28.64 11.72
CA ILE A 239 -24.70 29.79 12.40
C ILE A 239 -23.80 29.34 13.54
N ILE A 240 -24.27 28.41 14.39
CA ILE A 240 -23.48 27.90 15.51
C ILE A 240 -22.29 27.09 14.99
N GLY A 241 -22.51 26.16 14.06
CA GLY A 241 -21.46 25.31 13.50
C GLY A 241 -20.36 26.12 12.83
N LEU A 242 -20.73 27.04 11.92
CA LEU A 242 -19.80 27.93 11.23
C LEU A 242 -19.12 28.90 12.18
N GLY A 243 -19.86 29.50 13.11
CA GLY A 243 -19.30 30.39 14.12
C GLY A 243 -18.22 29.68 14.94
N VAL A 244 -18.45 28.42 15.34
CA VAL A 244 -17.47 27.63 16.10
C VAL A 244 -16.25 27.26 15.23
N THR A 245 -16.44 26.60 14.08
CA THR A 245 -15.31 26.15 13.24
C THR A 245 -14.52 27.33 12.69
N VAL A 246 -15.17 28.36 12.15
CA VAL A 246 -14.46 29.50 11.56
C VAL A 246 -13.69 30.28 12.63
N SER A 247 -14.27 30.52 13.81
CA SER A 247 -13.55 31.24 14.87
C SER A 247 -12.39 30.43 15.45
N VAL A 248 -12.61 29.16 15.78
CA VAL A 248 -11.57 28.31 16.37
C VAL A 248 -10.48 28.01 15.35
N ASP A 249 -10.86 27.51 14.18
CA ASP A 249 -9.88 27.02 13.20
C ASP A 249 -9.09 28.16 12.56
N SER A 250 -9.71 29.32 12.29
CA SER A 250 -8.95 30.46 11.78
C SER A 250 -7.90 30.96 12.78
N PHE A 251 -8.20 30.86 14.08
CA PHE A 251 -7.25 31.22 15.12
C PHE A 251 -6.10 30.23 15.20
N PHE A 252 -6.34 28.92 15.27
CA PHE A 252 -5.25 27.93 15.38
C PHE A 252 -4.41 27.82 14.10
N TRP A 253 -5.01 27.99 12.94
CA TRP A 253 -4.30 27.98 11.66
C TRP A 253 -3.73 29.35 11.24
N GLN A 254 -3.98 30.39 12.03
CA GLN A 254 -3.55 31.78 11.75
C GLN A 254 -3.95 32.25 10.33
N ARG A 255 -5.12 31.82 9.86
CA ARG A 255 -5.65 32.12 8.52
C ARG A 255 -7.15 32.36 8.61
N PHE A 256 -7.60 33.57 8.30
CA PHE A 256 -9.03 33.92 8.36
C PHE A 256 -9.56 34.35 6.98
N PRO A 257 -10.75 33.87 6.56
CA PRO A 257 -11.58 32.83 7.21
C PRO A 257 -11.12 31.42 6.82
N LEU A 258 -11.20 30.47 7.76
CA LEU A 258 -10.91 29.06 7.51
C LEU A 258 -12.08 28.16 7.92
N TRP A 259 -12.54 27.33 6.99
CA TRP A 259 -13.48 26.24 7.26
C TRP A 259 -12.83 24.91 6.81
N PRO A 260 -12.17 24.18 7.73
CA PRO A 260 -11.40 22.98 7.38
C PRO A 260 -12.23 21.90 6.69
N GLU A 261 -13.44 21.63 7.19
CA GLU A 261 -14.27 20.57 6.62
C GLU A 261 -14.73 20.86 5.19
N PHE A 262 -15.01 22.13 4.86
CA PHE A 262 -15.33 22.50 3.47
C PHE A 262 -14.13 22.33 2.53
N ILE A 263 -12.93 22.73 2.95
CA ILE A 263 -11.70 22.53 2.18
C ILE A 263 -11.44 21.02 1.99
N GLY A 264 -11.59 20.25 3.06
CA GLY A 264 -11.48 18.79 3.02
C GLY A 264 -12.50 18.15 2.09
N PHE A 265 -13.75 18.63 2.09
CA PHE A 265 -14.80 18.16 1.19
C PHE A 265 -14.47 18.43 -0.28
N VAL A 266 -14.03 19.65 -0.60
CA VAL A 266 -13.61 20.02 -1.97
C VAL A 266 -12.44 19.16 -2.43
N TYR A 267 -11.40 19.03 -1.61
CA TYR A 267 -10.22 18.23 -1.95
C TYR A 267 -10.55 16.75 -2.15
N ASN A 268 -11.31 16.13 -1.23
CA ASN A 268 -11.53 14.69 -1.26
C ASN A 268 -12.66 14.26 -2.21
N THR A 269 -13.74 15.04 -2.27
CA THR A 269 -14.98 14.65 -2.97
C THR A 269 -15.08 15.31 -4.34
N ILE A 270 -14.79 16.61 -4.46
CA ILE A 270 -14.92 17.34 -5.73
C ILE A 270 -13.69 17.08 -6.63
N GLN A 271 -12.48 17.14 -6.08
CA GLN A 271 -11.24 16.88 -6.83
C GLN A 271 -10.91 15.38 -6.94
N GLY A 272 -11.68 14.50 -6.29
CA GLY A 272 -11.55 13.04 -6.42
C GLY A 272 -10.34 12.41 -5.70
N LYS A 273 -9.57 13.18 -4.91
CA LYS A 273 -8.34 12.71 -4.23
C LYS A 273 -8.54 11.60 -3.21
N SER A 274 -9.77 11.38 -2.75
CA SER A 274 -10.09 10.21 -1.92
C SER A 274 -9.86 8.88 -2.65
N SER A 275 -9.97 8.85 -3.99
CA SER A 275 -9.78 7.64 -4.79
C SER A 275 -8.34 7.12 -4.80
N ASP A 276 -7.37 8.01 -4.54
CA ASP A 276 -5.94 7.67 -4.45
C ASP A 276 -5.66 6.69 -3.29
N TRP A 277 -6.57 6.63 -2.31
CA TRP A 277 -6.52 5.72 -1.16
C TRP A 277 -7.30 4.41 -1.40
N GLY A 278 -7.60 4.10 -2.66
CA GLY A 278 -8.30 2.90 -3.10
C GLY A 278 -9.79 3.09 -3.32
N VAL A 279 -10.37 2.24 -4.17
CA VAL A 279 -11.79 2.27 -4.54
C VAL A 279 -12.48 0.95 -4.20
N SER A 280 -13.79 0.99 -4.01
CA SER A 280 -14.59 -0.21 -3.70
C SER A 280 -15.95 -0.16 -4.41
N PRO A 281 -16.53 -1.32 -4.77
CA PRO A 281 -17.81 -1.37 -5.48
C PRO A 281 -18.94 -0.74 -4.65
N TRP A 282 -20.00 -0.29 -5.32
CA TRP A 282 -21.12 0.39 -4.67
C TRP A 282 -21.75 -0.43 -3.53
N HIS A 283 -21.83 -1.75 -3.67
CA HIS A 283 -22.42 -2.65 -2.67
C HIS A 283 -21.50 -2.97 -1.48
N TYR A 284 -20.26 -2.44 -1.44
CA TYR A 284 -19.27 -2.71 -0.39
C TYR A 284 -19.84 -2.47 1.02
N TYR A 285 -20.58 -1.37 1.23
CA TYR A 285 -21.14 -1.07 2.53
C TYR A 285 -22.14 -2.11 3.00
N PHE A 286 -22.99 -2.63 2.10
CA PHE A 286 -24.04 -3.57 2.43
C PHE A 286 -23.53 -5.00 2.63
N ILE A 287 -22.59 -5.46 1.81
CA ILE A 287 -22.11 -6.85 1.83
C ILE A 287 -20.92 -7.01 2.78
N ASN A 288 -20.05 -6.00 2.90
CA ASN A 288 -18.83 -6.08 3.70
C ASN A 288 -18.93 -5.28 4.99
N ALA A 289 -19.11 -3.96 4.89
CA ALA A 289 -18.94 -3.08 6.05
C ALA A 289 -20.03 -3.29 7.12
N ILE A 290 -21.31 -3.28 6.78
CA ILE A 290 -22.40 -3.40 7.75
C ILE A 290 -22.36 -4.74 8.51
N PRO A 291 -22.24 -5.91 7.85
CA PRO A 291 -22.10 -7.18 8.55
C PRO A 291 -20.88 -7.21 9.47
N ARG A 292 -19.74 -6.65 9.01
CA ARG A 292 -18.50 -6.55 9.78
C ARG A 292 -18.63 -5.62 11.00
N LEU A 293 -19.36 -4.51 10.87
CA LEU A 293 -19.60 -3.55 11.95
C LEU A 293 -20.55 -4.11 13.01
N LEU A 294 -21.58 -4.85 12.60
CA LEU A 294 -22.52 -5.51 13.53
C LEU A 294 -21.91 -6.73 14.21
N LEU A 295 -20.92 -7.37 13.56
CA LEU A 295 -20.11 -8.53 13.98
C LEU A 295 -20.90 -9.82 14.24
N ASN A 296 -21.98 -9.76 15.01
CA ASN A 296 -22.83 -10.90 15.33
C ASN A 296 -23.73 -11.24 14.12
N PRO A 297 -23.58 -12.43 13.49
CA PRO A 297 -24.37 -12.79 12.32
C PRO A 297 -25.87 -12.87 12.63
N ILE A 298 -26.25 -13.36 13.81
CA ILE A 298 -27.67 -13.47 14.20
C ILE A 298 -28.34 -12.10 14.30
N SER A 299 -27.60 -11.04 14.63
CA SER A 299 -28.15 -9.68 14.73
C SER A 299 -28.77 -9.23 13.40
N TRP A 300 -28.07 -9.42 12.27
CA TRP A 300 -28.56 -8.98 10.97
C TRP A 300 -29.32 -10.06 10.21
N SER A 301 -29.00 -11.35 10.38
CA SER A 301 -29.65 -12.44 9.62
C SER A 301 -30.98 -12.89 10.21
N LEU A 302 -31.20 -12.70 11.52
CA LEU A 302 -32.42 -13.14 12.20
C LEU A 302 -33.11 -12.01 12.96
N CYS A 303 -32.39 -11.30 13.83
CA CYS A 303 -33.02 -10.35 14.75
C CYS A 303 -33.61 -9.13 14.02
N VAL A 304 -32.88 -8.53 13.08
CA VAL A 304 -33.40 -7.43 12.27
C VAL A 304 -34.62 -7.86 11.44
N PRO A 305 -34.59 -8.95 10.64
CA PRO A 305 -35.76 -9.44 9.93
C PRO A 305 -36.96 -9.71 10.85
N LEU A 306 -36.73 -10.30 12.03
CA LEU A 306 -37.80 -10.57 12.99
C LEU A 306 -38.44 -9.29 13.53
N ALA A 307 -37.66 -8.24 13.76
CA ALA A 307 -38.17 -6.94 14.16
C ALA A 307 -39.02 -6.28 13.06
N LEU A 308 -38.71 -6.55 11.79
CA LEU A 308 -39.45 -6.06 10.62
C LEU A 308 -40.72 -6.88 10.35
N VAL A 309 -40.71 -8.20 10.52
CA VAL A 309 -41.90 -9.04 10.28
C VAL A 309 -42.97 -8.84 11.36
N ASN A 310 -42.55 -8.57 12.60
CA ASN A 310 -43.46 -8.43 13.72
C ASN A 310 -44.18 -7.07 13.70
N ARG A 311 -45.52 -7.10 13.61
CA ARG A 311 -46.38 -5.89 13.59
C ARG A 311 -46.14 -4.95 14.78
N ALA A 312 -45.80 -5.48 15.95
CA ALA A 312 -45.56 -4.66 17.13
C ALA A 312 -44.29 -3.80 17.04
N THR A 313 -43.30 -4.22 16.25
CA THR A 313 -41.99 -3.57 16.15
C THR A 313 -41.71 -3.00 14.75
N LEU A 314 -42.47 -3.43 13.73
CA LEU A 314 -42.28 -3.08 12.33
C LEU A 314 -42.18 -1.56 12.10
N LYS A 315 -43.17 -0.79 12.56
CA LYS A 315 -43.22 0.66 12.30
C LYS A 315 -42.01 1.38 12.90
N THR A 316 -41.71 1.11 14.17
CA THR A 316 -40.55 1.70 14.86
C THR A 316 -39.23 1.27 14.23
N SER A 317 -39.15 0.03 13.73
CA SER A 317 -37.95 -0.49 13.05
C SER A 317 -37.73 0.19 11.71
N LEU A 318 -38.78 0.35 10.90
CA LEU A 318 -38.72 1.10 9.64
C LEU A 318 -38.39 2.57 9.87
N ASP A 319 -39.00 3.19 10.89
CA ASP A 319 -38.75 4.58 11.27
C ASP A 319 -37.29 4.86 11.66
N ILE A 320 -36.55 3.83 12.08
CA ILE A 320 -35.12 3.92 12.34
C ILE A 320 -34.32 3.59 11.07
N MET A 321 -34.64 2.50 10.38
CA MET A 321 -33.77 1.93 9.35
C MET A 321 -33.85 2.64 8.00
N ILE A 322 -35.03 3.11 7.57
CA ILE A 322 -35.21 3.73 6.25
C ILE A 322 -34.24 4.91 6.04
N PRO A 323 -34.21 5.95 6.91
CA PRO A 323 -33.30 7.07 6.69
C PRO A 323 -31.82 6.68 6.85
N LEU A 324 -31.50 5.70 7.70
CA LEU A 324 -30.11 5.22 7.87
C LEU A 324 -29.60 4.48 6.63
N PHE A 325 -30.41 3.61 6.03
CA PHE A 325 -30.03 2.92 4.80
C PHE A 325 -30.10 3.81 3.57
N ALA A 326 -31.00 4.79 3.51
CA ALA A 326 -30.99 5.81 2.46
C ALA A 326 -29.67 6.61 2.48
N PHE A 327 -29.18 6.97 3.68
CA PHE A 327 -27.88 7.60 3.85
C PHE A 327 -26.75 6.72 3.28
N VAL A 328 -26.71 5.44 3.65
CA VAL A 328 -25.68 4.51 3.14
C VAL A 328 -25.79 4.33 1.63
N ALA A 329 -27.00 4.23 1.08
CA ALA A 329 -27.22 4.04 -0.36
C ALA A 329 -26.70 5.23 -1.17
N ILE A 330 -26.96 6.46 -0.73
CA ILE A 330 -26.43 7.67 -1.38
C ILE A 330 -24.91 7.74 -1.23
N TYR A 331 -24.39 7.51 -0.02
CA TYR A 331 -22.95 7.56 0.21
C TYR A 331 -22.17 6.47 -0.56
N SER A 332 -22.84 5.35 -0.88
CA SER A 332 -22.27 4.24 -1.66
C SER A 332 -21.91 4.61 -3.10
N VAL A 333 -22.42 5.74 -3.62
CA VAL A 333 -22.09 6.25 -4.96
C VAL A 333 -20.62 6.69 -5.04
N LEU A 334 -20.02 7.15 -3.94
CA LEU A 334 -18.63 7.61 -3.94
C LEU A 334 -17.65 6.44 -4.17
N PRO A 335 -16.62 6.58 -5.04
CA PRO A 335 -15.68 5.49 -5.34
C PRO A 335 -14.92 4.97 -4.11
N HIS A 336 -14.36 5.91 -3.34
CA HIS A 336 -13.63 5.61 -2.11
C HIS A 336 -14.59 5.31 -0.97
N LYS A 337 -14.35 4.21 -0.24
CA LYS A 337 -15.24 3.74 0.81
C LYS A 337 -14.45 3.22 2.00
N GLU A 338 -14.84 3.67 3.16
CA GLU A 338 -14.37 3.14 4.43
C GLU A 338 -15.52 2.95 5.40
N TRP A 339 -15.42 1.92 6.25
CA TRP A 339 -16.46 1.59 7.23
C TRP A 339 -16.71 2.75 8.21
N ARG A 340 -15.70 3.59 8.49
CA ARG A 340 -15.82 4.71 9.44
C ARG A 340 -16.79 5.79 8.99
N PHE A 341 -16.95 5.99 7.68
CA PHE A 341 -17.89 6.97 7.13
C PHE A 341 -19.36 6.63 7.42
N ILE A 342 -19.68 5.36 7.68
CA ILE A 342 -21.06 4.92 7.97
C ILE A 342 -21.27 4.50 9.42
N ILE A 343 -20.28 4.65 10.31
CA ILE A 343 -20.37 4.14 11.69
C ILE A 343 -21.58 4.69 12.46
N TYR A 344 -22.05 5.89 12.12
CA TYR A 344 -23.18 6.59 12.74
C TYR A 344 -24.49 5.80 12.75
N ILE A 345 -24.67 4.86 11.81
CA ILE A 345 -25.90 4.07 11.71
C ILE A 345 -25.92 2.90 12.71
N ILE A 346 -24.75 2.48 13.20
CA ILE A 346 -24.58 1.22 13.93
C ILE A 346 -25.40 1.17 15.22
N PRO A 347 -25.44 2.22 16.08
CA PRO A 347 -26.32 2.22 17.25
C PRO A 347 -27.79 1.98 16.88
N GLY A 348 -28.26 2.59 15.78
CA GLY A 348 -29.62 2.42 15.27
C GLY A 348 -29.91 0.99 14.84
N LEU A 349 -29.04 0.40 14.02
CA LEU A 349 -29.18 -0.98 13.54
C LEU A 349 -29.10 -1.99 14.69
N THR A 350 -28.17 -1.81 15.63
CA THR A 350 -28.07 -2.62 16.85
C THR A 350 -29.34 -2.48 17.71
N GLY A 351 -29.94 -1.29 17.78
CA GLY A 351 -31.20 -1.04 18.48
C GLY A 351 -32.37 -1.83 17.89
N VAL A 352 -32.48 -1.89 16.57
CA VAL A 352 -33.51 -2.70 15.88
C VAL A 352 -33.27 -4.19 16.07
N ALA A 353 -32.02 -4.65 15.93
CA ALA A 353 -31.64 -6.03 16.24
C ALA A 353 -32.02 -6.40 17.68
N ALA A 354 -31.81 -5.50 18.64
CA ALA A 354 -32.19 -5.72 20.02
C ALA A 354 -33.72 -5.83 20.23
N GLY A 355 -34.52 -5.14 19.41
CA GLY A 355 -35.97 -5.32 19.37
C GLY A 355 -36.38 -6.75 18.97
N GLY A 356 -35.73 -7.30 17.93
CA GLY A 356 -35.93 -8.70 17.52
C GLY A 356 -35.42 -9.72 18.56
N ALA A 357 -34.23 -9.49 19.13
CA ALA A 357 -33.68 -10.33 20.19
C ALA A 357 -34.60 -10.36 21.43
N SER A 358 -35.18 -9.21 21.80
CA SER A 358 -36.17 -9.08 22.87
C SER A 358 -37.42 -9.93 22.61
N TRP A 359 -37.89 -9.99 21.37
CA TRP A 359 -39.04 -10.82 20.98
C TRP A 359 -38.78 -12.31 21.22
N ILE A 360 -37.61 -12.80 20.78
CA ILE A 360 -37.16 -14.18 21.01
C ILE A 360 -37.05 -14.45 22.52
N TRP A 361 -36.31 -13.60 23.21
CA TRP A 361 -35.98 -13.79 24.62
C TRP A 361 -37.22 -13.82 25.53
N THR A 362 -38.19 -12.95 25.26
CA THR A 362 -39.44 -12.88 26.03
C THR A 362 -40.29 -14.14 25.85
N ARG A 363 -40.13 -14.86 24.73
CA ARG A 363 -40.88 -16.08 24.40
C ARG A 363 -40.11 -17.37 24.65
N ARG A 364 -38.93 -17.33 25.26
CA ARG A 364 -38.06 -18.49 25.51
C ARG A 364 -38.73 -19.68 26.25
N SER A 365 -39.78 -19.42 27.02
CA SER A 365 -40.55 -20.46 27.72
C SER A 365 -41.79 -20.96 26.95
N LYS A 366 -42.14 -20.33 25.83
CA LYS A 366 -43.37 -20.63 25.07
C LYS A 366 -43.26 -21.85 24.16
N SER A 367 -42.08 -22.10 23.59
CA SER A 367 -41.84 -23.27 22.73
C SER A 367 -40.37 -23.69 22.74
N ILE A 368 -40.12 -24.94 22.32
CA ILE A 368 -38.75 -25.46 22.13
C ILE A 368 -37.99 -24.60 21.11
N LEU A 369 -38.64 -24.18 20.03
CA LEU A 369 -38.04 -23.28 19.03
C LEU A 369 -37.53 -21.99 19.68
N TYR A 370 -38.35 -21.28 20.46
CA TYR A 370 -37.90 -20.04 21.13
C TYR A 370 -36.82 -20.28 22.18
N ARG A 371 -36.81 -21.45 22.81
CA ARG A 371 -35.72 -21.86 23.72
C ARG A 371 -34.41 -22.04 22.95
N LEU A 372 -34.43 -22.77 21.83
CA LEU A 372 -33.27 -22.96 20.96
C LEU A 372 -32.78 -21.64 20.37
N LEU A 373 -33.67 -20.77 19.88
CA LEU A 373 -33.31 -19.43 19.40
C LEU A 373 -32.69 -18.57 20.49
N SER A 374 -33.16 -18.67 21.74
CA SER A 374 -32.58 -17.94 22.88
C SER A 374 -31.18 -18.46 23.25
N LEU A 375 -30.96 -19.78 23.17
CA LEU A 375 -29.62 -20.37 23.33
C LEU A 375 -28.70 -19.93 22.18
N GLY A 376 -29.22 -19.90 20.95
CA GLY A 376 -28.51 -19.37 19.79
C GLY A 376 -28.09 -17.91 19.96
N LEU A 377 -28.96 -17.05 20.52
CA LEU A 377 -28.63 -15.66 20.83
C LEU A 377 -27.48 -15.54 21.85
N ILE A 378 -27.50 -16.36 22.90
CA ILE A 378 -26.43 -16.39 23.90
C ILE A 378 -25.13 -16.85 23.24
N ALA A 379 -25.17 -17.98 22.54
CA ALA A 379 -24.00 -18.57 21.90
C ALA A 379 -23.37 -17.62 20.86
N SER A 380 -24.17 -16.98 19.99
CA SER A 380 -23.67 -16.04 19.00
C SER A 380 -23.10 -14.77 19.62
N THR A 381 -23.67 -14.30 20.73
CA THR A 381 -23.16 -13.15 21.46
C THR A 381 -21.81 -13.47 22.11
N ILE A 382 -21.68 -14.64 22.75
CA ILE A 382 -20.39 -15.10 23.30
C ILE A 382 -19.35 -15.22 22.17
N ALA A 383 -19.72 -15.83 21.04
CA ALA A 383 -18.85 -15.92 19.87
C ALA A 383 -18.46 -14.53 19.33
N SER A 384 -19.37 -13.55 19.39
CA SER A 384 -19.08 -12.17 18.98
C SER A 384 -18.12 -11.47 19.94
N PHE A 385 -18.23 -11.69 21.25
CA PHE A 385 -17.23 -11.22 22.22
C PHE A 385 -15.86 -11.85 21.95
N VAL A 386 -15.79 -13.18 21.75
CA VAL A 386 -14.54 -13.86 21.41
C VAL A 386 -13.95 -13.29 20.12
N GLY A 387 -14.76 -13.12 19.08
CA GLY A 387 -14.33 -12.49 17.82
C GLY A 387 -13.85 -11.05 18.01
N SER A 388 -14.55 -10.26 18.81
CA SER A 388 -14.19 -8.87 19.11
C SER A 388 -12.85 -8.76 19.84
N PHE A 389 -12.66 -9.56 20.89
CA PHE A 389 -11.38 -9.61 21.61
C PHE A 389 -10.23 -10.20 20.79
N SER A 390 -10.53 -11.15 19.88
CA SER A 390 -9.53 -11.67 18.94
C SER A 390 -9.09 -10.60 17.94
N LEU A 391 -10.03 -9.80 17.43
CA LEU A 391 -9.74 -8.65 16.57
C LEU A 391 -8.98 -7.55 17.32
N LEU A 392 -9.30 -7.30 18.59
CA LEU A 392 -8.54 -6.41 19.46
C LEU A 392 -7.10 -6.88 19.63
N TYR A 393 -6.92 -8.17 19.93
CA TYR A 393 -5.59 -8.77 20.05
C TYR A 393 -4.78 -8.56 18.76
N ILE A 394 -5.32 -8.94 17.59
CA ILE A 394 -4.63 -8.71 16.30
C ILE A 394 -4.35 -7.22 16.07
N SER A 395 -5.31 -6.35 16.40
CA SER A 395 -5.17 -4.91 16.19
C SER A 395 -4.12 -4.28 17.10
N SER A 396 -3.93 -4.80 18.32
CA SER A 396 -2.89 -4.31 19.25
C SER A 396 -1.46 -4.57 18.78
N LEU A 397 -1.27 -5.55 17.90
CA LEU A 397 0.04 -5.90 17.32
C LEU A 397 0.42 -5.03 16.10
N ASN A 398 -0.41 -4.05 15.75
CA ASN A 398 -0.23 -3.20 14.58
C ASN A 398 0.38 -1.82 14.90
N TYR A 399 1.12 -1.66 16.00
CA TYR A 399 1.72 -0.37 16.39
C TYR A 399 3.24 -0.43 16.60
N PRO A 400 4.02 -0.91 15.60
CA PRO A 400 5.45 -1.08 15.74
C PRO A 400 6.21 0.24 15.99
N GLY A 401 5.77 1.38 15.43
CA GLY A 401 6.41 2.67 15.66
C GLY A 401 6.33 3.14 17.11
N GLY A 402 5.14 3.06 17.72
CA GLY A 402 4.96 3.40 19.13
C GLY A 402 5.75 2.49 20.08
N GLU A 403 5.83 1.19 19.75
CA GLU A 403 6.65 0.24 20.49
C GLU A 403 8.15 0.51 20.31
N ALA A 404 8.63 0.73 19.07
CA ALA A 404 10.03 1.05 18.79
C ALA A 404 10.49 2.30 19.52
N PHE A 405 9.64 3.32 19.58
CA PHE A 405 9.94 4.54 20.31
C PHE A 405 10.04 4.33 21.82
N THR A 406 9.15 3.49 22.37
CA THR A 406 9.21 3.10 23.79
C THR A 406 10.47 2.29 24.09
N ARG A 407 10.83 1.33 23.22
CA ARG A 407 12.05 0.50 23.33
C ARG A 407 13.31 1.34 23.25
N LEU A 408 13.36 2.30 22.33
CA LEU A 408 14.49 3.23 22.20
C LEU A 408 14.78 3.91 23.54
N HIS A 409 13.77 4.46 24.20
CA HIS A 409 13.98 5.15 25.49
C HIS A 409 14.50 4.24 26.61
N GLU A 410 14.31 2.92 26.50
CA GLU A 410 14.81 1.94 27.46
C GLU A 410 16.23 1.49 27.14
N LEU A 411 16.59 1.46 25.86
CA LEU A 411 17.94 1.11 25.40
C LEU A 411 18.96 2.19 25.75
N VAL A 412 18.54 3.46 25.75
CA VAL A 412 19.47 4.57 25.97
C VAL A 412 19.79 4.73 27.48
N PRO A 413 21.05 4.55 27.92
CA PRO A 413 21.44 4.60 29.33
C PRO A 413 21.15 5.96 29.97
N SER A 414 20.61 5.99 31.19
CA SER A 414 20.17 7.21 31.89
C SER A 414 21.30 8.16 32.34
N GLY A 415 22.58 7.81 32.13
CA GLY A 415 23.74 8.56 32.63
C GLY A 415 24.50 9.42 31.62
N GLN A 416 24.11 9.42 30.33
CA GLN A 416 24.77 10.22 29.29
C GLN A 416 24.24 11.67 29.27
N GLN A 417 25.11 12.65 29.47
CA GLN A 417 24.77 14.08 29.57
C GLN A 417 24.61 14.81 28.22
N THR A 418 24.96 14.17 27.09
CA THR A 418 24.88 14.78 25.76
C THR A 418 23.45 14.74 25.21
N PRO A 419 23.02 15.77 24.44
CA PRO A 419 21.80 15.70 23.67
C PRO A 419 21.82 14.48 22.73
N ILE A 420 20.68 13.80 22.63
CA ILE A 420 20.48 12.60 21.81
C ILE A 420 19.49 12.94 20.72
N ARG A 421 19.96 12.94 19.48
CA ARG A 421 19.16 13.23 18.31
C ARG A 421 18.60 11.94 17.73
N VAL A 422 17.29 11.91 17.51
CA VAL A 422 16.55 10.74 17.03
C VAL A 422 15.78 11.11 15.78
N TYR A 423 16.04 10.42 14.68
CA TYR A 423 15.20 10.50 13.48
C TYR A 423 14.10 9.43 13.53
N MET A 424 12.89 9.81 13.13
CA MET A 424 11.73 8.93 13.06
C MET A 424 11.17 8.94 11.65
N ASP A 425 11.21 7.79 11.00
CA ASP A 425 10.68 7.67 9.65
C ASP A 425 9.14 7.74 9.59
N ASN A 426 8.64 7.81 8.35
CA ASN A 426 7.22 7.90 8.08
C ASN A 426 6.44 6.71 8.67
N LEU A 427 6.92 5.46 8.52
CA LEU A 427 6.21 4.30 9.06
C LEU A 427 6.13 4.36 10.61
N SER A 428 7.20 4.77 11.29
CA SER A 428 7.19 4.97 12.74
C SER A 428 6.12 5.98 13.15
N CYS A 429 6.10 7.13 12.46
CA CYS A 429 5.12 8.20 12.67
C CYS A 429 3.67 7.74 12.41
N GLN A 430 3.44 6.94 11.39
CA GLN A 430 2.11 6.42 11.05
C GLN A 430 1.63 5.29 11.99
N THR A 431 2.54 4.67 12.74
CA THR A 431 2.26 3.45 13.52
C THR A 431 2.49 3.57 15.03
N GLY A 432 2.30 4.78 15.59
CA GLY A 432 2.08 4.94 17.02
C GLY A 432 2.90 6.02 17.71
N VAL A 433 3.84 6.64 17.01
CA VAL A 433 4.62 7.77 17.53
C VAL A 433 3.72 9.02 17.63
N THR A 434 3.72 9.65 18.80
CA THR A 434 3.06 10.94 19.06
C THR A 434 3.93 11.78 19.99
N ARG A 435 3.67 13.09 20.08
CA ARG A 435 4.38 13.97 21.02
C ARG A 435 4.15 13.62 22.49
N PHE A 436 3.06 12.89 22.80
CA PHE A 436 2.85 12.34 24.14
C PHE A 436 3.86 11.26 24.51
N LEU A 437 4.47 10.57 23.55
CA LEU A 437 5.51 9.60 23.83
C LEU A 437 6.88 10.27 24.02
N GLU A 438 7.09 11.46 23.45
CA GLU A 438 8.37 12.17 23.54
C GLU A 438 8.72 12.46 25.00
N LYS A 439 10.01 12.49 25.32
CA LYS A 439 10.49 12.97 26.63
C LYS A 439 10.30 14.49 26.75
N ASP A 440 10.37 15.03 27.97
CA ASP A 440 10.09 16.45 28.23
C ASP A 440 11.08 17.39 27.53
N ALA A 441 10.70 18.66 27.38
CA ALA A 441 11.54 19.69 26.72
C ALA A 441 12.88 19.95 27.46
N GLY A 442 13.00 19.56 28.74
CA GLY A 442 14.27 19.55 29.49
C GLY A 442 15.03 18.22 29.40
N SER A 443 14.53 17.26 28.63
CA SER A 443 15.23 16.00 28.36
C SER A 443 16.32 16.22 27.31
N ARG A 444 17.32 15.34 27.31
CA ARG A 444 18.38 15.31 26.30
C ARG A 444 17.89 14.97 24.89
N PHE A 445 16.66 14.50 24.71
CA PHE A 445 16.21 13.99 23.42
C PHE A 445 15.72 15.11 22.50
N VAL A 446 16.19 15.09 21.25
CA VAL A 446 15.71 15.94 20.15
C VAL A 446 15.20 15.01 19.06
N TYR A 447 13.94 15.19 18.65
CA TYR A 447 13.28 14.34 17.68
C TYR A 447 13.13 15.07 16.36
N ASP A 448 13.42 14.37 15.27
CA ASP A 448 13.24 14.86 13.91
C ASP A 448 12.39 13.85 13.12
N LYS A 449 11.52 14.36 12.25
CA LYS A 449 10.65 13.57 11.38
C LYS A 449 10.58 14.19 9.98
N THR A 450 11.72 14.72 9.53
CA THR A 450 11.84 15.31 8.19
C THR A 450 11.48 14.26 7.13
N GLU A 451 10.53 14.61 6.26
CA GLU A 451 10.05 13.77 5.15
C GLU A 451 10.52 14.29 3.79
N ASP A 452 11.25 15.41 3.74
CA ASP A 452 11.76 15.98 2.49
C ASP A 452 12.81 15.06 1.87
N GLU A 453 12.47 14.48 0.72
CA GLU A 453 13.30 13.48 0.05
C GLU A 453 14.69 14.03 -0.29
N LYS A 454 14.81 15.31 -0.66
CA LYS A 454 16.11 15.92 -0.96
C LYS A 454 17.01 15.97 0.27
N THR A 455 16.46 16.39 1.40
CA THR A 455 17.17 16.43 2.68
C THR A 455 17.58 15.02 3.14
N LEU A 456 16.72 14.01 2.93
CA LEU A 456 17.02 12.62 3.30
C LEU A 456 18.13 11.97 2.44
N LEU A 457 18.42 12.52 1.27
CA LEU A 457 19.53 12.06 0.41
C LEU A 457 20.88 12.67 0.80
N ASP A 458 20.91 13.68 1.68
CA ASP A 458 22.14 14.31 2.15
C ASP A 458 22.83 13.47 3.26
N PRO A 459 24.06 12.98 3.06
CA PRO A 459 24.80 12.28 4.11
C PRO A 459 25.04 13.12 5.37
N ALA A 460 25.19 14.45 5.24
CA ALA A 460 25.41 15.34 6.38
C ALA A 460 24.18 15.43 7.29
N PHE A 461 22.97 15.33 6.71
CA PHE A 461 21.75 15.21 7.48
C PHE A 461 21.79 14.02 8.44
N TRP A 462 22.28 12.85 8.00
CA TRP A 462 22.30 11.63 8.83
C TRP A 462 23.35 11.67 9.94
N GLN A 463 24.46 12.38 9.73
CA GLN A 463 25.54 12.48 10.71
C GLN A 463 25.11 13.14 12.03
N GLN A 464 24.05 13.95 12.01
CA GLN A 464 23.57 14.62 13.20
C GLN A 464 22.82 13.70 14.17
N PHE A 465 22.35 12.52 13.74
CA PHE A 465 21.51 11.65 14.56
C PHE A 465 22.34 10.59 15.30
N ASP A 466 21.95 10.31 16.55
CA ASP A 466 22.53 9.23 17.35
C ASP A 466 21.74 7.93 17.17
N TYR A 467 20.43 8.06 16.97
CA TYR A 467 19.52 6.94 16.72
C TYR A 467 18.57 7.23 15.56
N VAL A 468 18.19 6.18 14.85
CA VAL A 468 17.24 6.25 13.73
C VAL A 468 16.21 5.13 13.90
N LEU A 469 14.92 5.47 13.83
CA LEU A 469 13.84 4.50 13.69
C LEU A 469 13.49 4.39 12.21
N ALA A 470 13.80 3.24 11.59
CA ALA A 470 13.65 3.05 10.15
C ALA A 470 12.92 1.74 9.81
N GLU A 471 11.97 1.82 8.88
CA GLU A 471 11.38 0.67 8.20
C GLU A 471 12.45 -0.12 7.44
N SER A 472 13.26 0.60 6.66
CA SER A 472 14.29 0.07 5.77
C SER A 472 15.67 0.63 6.13
N PRO A 473 16.48 -0.09 6.93
CA PRO A 473 17.84 0.31 7.29
C PRO A 473 18.73 0.63 6.09
N GLU A 474 18.53 -0.07 4.97
CA GLU A 474 19.26 0.10 3.72
C GLU A 474 19.11 1.49 3.08
N ARG A 475 18.09 2.27 3.48
CA ARG A 475 17.88 3.64 2.99
C ARG A 475 18.59 4.69 3.83
N ILE A 476 19.18 4.30 4.96
CA ILE A 476 19.79 5.22 5.91
C ILE A 476 21.27 5.34 5.58
N ILE A 477 21.71 6.54 5.18
CA ILE A 477 23.11 6.79 4.77
C ILE A 477 24.00 6.82 6.02
N GLY A 478 25.13 6.13 5.97
CA GLY A 478 26.15 6.11 7.03
C GLY A 478 26.36 4.73 7.67
N SER A 479 27.19 4.69 8.71
CA SER A 479 27.50 3.46 9.45
C SER A 479 26.61 3.32 10.68
N TRP A 480 25.69 2.37 10.62
CA TRP A 480 24.64 2.16 11.62
C TRP A 480 24.65 0.72 12.12
N GLU A 481 24.55 0.55 13.44
CA GLU A 481 24.35 -0.75 14.09
C GLU A 481 22.86 -0.95 14.37
N VAL A 482 22.31 -2.12 14.07
CA VAL A 482 20.95 -2.48 14.45
C VAL A 482 20.91 -2.83 15.94
N ALA A 483 20.46 -1.88 16.77
CA ALA A 483 20.38 -2.05 18.22
C ALA A 483 19.19 -2.93 18.65
N ASP A 484 18.05 -2.84 17.95
CA ASP A 484 16.87 -3.68 18.20
C ASP A 484 15.94 -3.71 16.97
N VAL A 485 15.03 -4.69 16.90
CA VAL A 485 14.06 -4.85 15.81
C VAL A 485 12.65 -5.09 16.35
N VAL A 486 11.79 -4.11 16.12
CA VAL A 486 10.38 -4.21 16.50
C VAL A 486 9.57 -4.86 15.38
N HIS A 487 8.86 -5.91 15.78
CA HIS A 487 8.02 -6.69 14.89
C HIS A 487 6.58 -6.21 14.96
N GLY A 488 5.90 -6.22 13.82
CA GLY A 488 4.46 -5.95 13.73
C GLY A 488 3.71 -7.08 13.04
N TYR A 489 2.39 -7.06 13.17
CA TYR A 489 1.50 -8.02 12.50
C TYR A 489 1.70 -8.02 10.97
N SER A 490 1.83 -9.21 10.39
CA SER A 490 2.04 -9.42 8.94
C SER A 490 1.01 -10.36 8.31
N GLY A 491 0.06 -10.89 9.07
CA GLY A 491 -1.03 -11.71 8.57
C GLY A 491 -1.43 -12.84 9.51
N VAL A 492 -2.46 -13.59 9.13
CA VAL A 492 -2.81 -14.88 9.74
C VAL A 492 -2.55 -15.97 8.70
N GLY A 493 -2.00 -17.10 9.12
CA GLY A 493 -1.82 -18.25 8.23
C GLY A 493 -1.76 -19.56 8.98
N LEU A 494 -1.50 -20.65 8.26
CA LEU A 494 -1.19 -21.95 8.85
C LEU A 494 0.32 -22.05 9.04
N GLY A 495 0.76 -22.30 10.27
CA GLY A 495 2.16 -22.50 10.64
C GLY A 495 2.40 -23.90 11.22
N ASN A 496 3.66 -24.34 11.19
CA ASN A 496 4.07 -25.58 11.86
C ASN A 496 4.53 -25.27 13.29
N LEU A 497 3.68 -25.56 14.28
CA LEU A 497 3.98 -25.28 15.70
C LEU A 497 4.98 -26.26 16.33
N ALA A 498 5.47 -27.26 15.59
CA ALA A 498 6.52 -28.14 16.07
C ALA A 498 7.89 -27.43 16.28
N GLY A 499 8.06 -26.21 15.76
CA GLY A 499 9.24 -25.36 16.00
C GLY A 499 9.11 -24.43 17.22
N LYS A 500 10.08 -23.51 17.40
CA LYS A 500 10.07 -22.47 18.46
C LYS A 500 9.04 -21.34 18.25
N GLN A 501 8.16 -21.45 17.24
CA GLN A 501 7.24 -20.37 16.87
C GLN A 501 5.93 -20.47 17.65
N ASP A 502 5.52 -19.37 18.27
CA ASP A 502 4.24 -19.26 18.97
C ASP A 502 3.07 -19.02 18.01
N SER A 503 1.89 -19.58 18.33
CA SER A 503 0.65 -19.36 17.57
C SER A 503 0.10 -17.94 17.76
N ALA A 504 0.15 -17.47 19.00
CA ALA A 504 -0.26 -16.13 19.40
C ALA A 504 0.91 -15.42 20.10
N PRO A 505 1.62 -14.50 19.41
CA PRO A 505 2.67 -13.66 20.01
C PRO A 505 2.23 -12.95 21.30
N ALA A 506 3.16 -12.71 22.21
CA ALA A 506 2.88 -11.94 23.42
C ALA A 506 2.50 -10.49 23.09
N LEU A 507 1.59 -9.91 23.88
CA LEU A 507 1.26 -8.50 23.84
C LEU A 507 2.44 -7.69 24.39
N SER A 508 2.86 -6.67 23.64
CA SER A 508 3.93 -5.76 24.06
C SER A 508 3.50 -4.73 25.11
N THR A 509 2.19 -4.55 25.31
CA THR A 509 1.63 -3.63 26.33
C THR A 509 2.16 -3.97 27.72
N ARG A 510 2.67 -2.96 28.44
CA ARG A 510 3.17 -3.12 29.81
C ARG A 510 2.08 -2.82 30.84
N GLY A 511 1.98 -3.66 31.87
CA GLY A 511 1.21 -3.34 33.08
C GLY A 511 0.38 -4.48 33.66
N PHE A 512 -0.44 -4.15 34.67
CA PHE A 512 -1.09 -5.11 35.55
C PHE A 512 -2.08 -6.05 34.84
N ILE A 513 -2.75 -5.60 33.77
CA ILE A 513 -3.71 -6.42 33.00
C ILE A 513 -3.02 -7.20 31.87
N ALA A 514 -1.92 -6.69 31.30
CA ALA A 514 -1.21 -7.37 30.22
C ALA A 514 -0.47 -8.63 30.70
N ARG A 515 0.07 -8.62 31.93
CA ARG A 515 0.72 -9.80 32.55
C ARG A 515 -0.16 -11.05 32.61
N PRO A 516 -1.38 -11.01 33.19
CA PRO A 516 -2.25 -12.18 33.22
C PRO A 516 -2.70 -12.59 31.81
N LEU A 517 -2.92 -11.64 30.89
CA LEU A 517 -3.26 -11.95 29.50
C LEU A 517 -2.12 -12.67 28.77
N ASN A 518 -0.88 -12.20 28.91
CA ASN A 518 0.29 -12.89 28.33
C ASN A 518 0.48 -14.28 28.95
N LYS A 519 0.15 -14.46 30.23
CA LYS A 519 0.13 -15.79 30.85
C LYS A 519 -0.92 -16.70 30.22
N ILE A 520 -2.13 -16.18 29.97
CA ILE A 520 -3.20 -16.91 29.26
C ILE A 520 -2.77 -17.25 27.84
N LEU A 521 -2.13 -16.32 27.11
CA LEU A 521 -1.60 -16.57 25.76
C LEU A 521 -0.50 -17.64 25.78
N GLY A 522 0.37 -17.64 26.79
CA GLY A 522 1.36 -18.70 26.99
C GLY A 522 0.71 -20.07 27.20
N VAL A 523 -0.31 -20.16 28.05
CA VAL A 523 -1.09 -21.41 28.23
C VAL A 523 -1.78 -21.83 26.93
N TYR A 524 -2.37 -20.87 26.19
CA TYR A 524 -2.96 -21.14 24.88
C TYR A 524 -1.92 -21.68 23.88
N ASN A 525 -0.74 -21.08 23.80
CA ASN A 525 0.33 -21.52 22.92
C ASN A 525 0.78 -22.95 23.26
N GLU A 526 0.86 -23.29 24.54
CA GLU A 526 1.21 -24.64 25.00
C GLU A 526 0.13 -25.66 24.59
N VAL A 527 -1.15 -25.33 24.81
CA VAL A 527 -2.29 -26.16 24.41
C VAL A 527 -2.34 -26.29 22.89
N ALA A 528 -2.15 -25.20 22.15
CA ALA A 528 -2.12 -25.17 20.69
C ALA A 528 -0.99 -26.04 20.14
N ARG A 529 0.19 -26.02 20.77
CA ARG A 529 1.33 -26.87 20.40
C ARG A 529 0.96 -28.35 20.54
N VAL A 530 0.44 -28.76 21.70
CA VAL A 530 0.03 -30.14 21.95
C VAL A 530 -1.11 -30.58 21.02
N ALA A 531 -2.12 -29.72 20.84
CA ALA A 531 -3.26 -30.00 19.98
C ALA A 531 -2.85 -30.10 18.50
N SER A 532 -1.96 -29.21 18.04
CA SER A 532 -1.48 -29.23 16.65
C SER A 532 -0.72 -30.52 16.34
N GLN A 533 0.11 -31.01 17.25
CA GLN A 533 0.86 -32.25 17.08
C GLN A 533 -0.07 -33.47 17.04
N LYS A 534 -1.07 -33.51 17.93
CA LYS A 534 -1.98 -34.67 18.05
C LYS A 534 -3.09 -34.70 17.01
N VAL A 535 -3.59 -33.55 16.57
CA VAL A 535 -4.83 -33.45 15.78
C VAL A 535 -4.57 -33.09 14.33
N THR A 536 -3.59 -32.22 14.05
CA THR A 536 -3.42 -31.60 12.72
C THR A 536 -2.06 -31.84 12.09
N GLY A 537 -1.25 -32.77 12.65
CA GLY A 537 0.07 -33.10 12.12
C GLY A 537 1.04 -31.91 12.12
N GLY A 538 0.89 -31.00 13.09
CA GLY A 538 1.71 -29.80 13.27
C GLY A 538 1.14 -28.51 12.66
N ARG A 539 0.11 -28.58 11.80
CA ARG A 539 -0.49 -27.40 11.16
C ARG A 539 -1.50 -26.70 12.06
N TRP A 540 -1.25 -25.46 12.45
CA TRP A 540 -2.17 -24.68 13.30
C TRP A 540 -2.31 -23.24 12.81
N PRO A 541 -3.43 -22.55 13.09
CA PRO A 541 -3.53 -21.11 12.86
C PRO A 541 -2.46 -20.34 13.66
N VAL A 542 -1.69 -19.49 12.97
CA VAL A 542 -0.63 -18.67 13.56
C VAL A 542 -0.80 -17.22 13.12
N VAL A 543 -0.63 -16.32 14.08
CA VAL A 543 -0.48 -14.88 13.82
C VAL A 543 0.97 -14.62 13.41
N LYS A 544 1.17 -14.26 12.15
CA LYS A 544 2.49 -13.95 11.60
C LYS A 544 2.92 -12.56 12.02
N MET A 545 4.17 -12.46 12.46
CA MET A 545 4.85 -11.21 12.76
C MET A 545 6.00 -11.05 11.77
N ALA A 546 6.29 -9.83 11.36
CA ALA A 546 7.45 -9.50 10.55
C ALA A 546 8.19 -8.30 11.15
N PRO A 547 9.52 -8.18 10.94
CA PRO A 547 10.24 -6.95 11.20
C PRO A 547 9.51 -5.77 10.56
N LYS A 548 9.31 -4.69 11.32
CA LYS A 548 8.63 -3.49 10.83
C LYS A 548 9.44 -2.22 11.06
N ILE A 549 10.05 -2.07 12.23
CA ILE A 549 10.88 -0.91 12.54
C ILE A 549 12.19 -1.41 13.15
N HIS A 550 13.30 -0.94 12.61
CA HIS A 550 14.64 -1.19 13.11
C HIS A 550 15.08 0.03 13.92
N ILE A 551 15.60 -0.22 15.11
CA ILE A 551 16.23 0.81 15.95
C ILE A 551 17.72 0.78 15.61
N LEU A 552 18.17 1.79 14.88
CA LEU A 552 19.56 1.93 14.48
C LEU A 552 20.28 2.86 15.44
N LYS A 553 21.54 2.54 15.76
CA LYS A 553 22.44 3.35 16.56
C LYS A 553 23.66 3.72 15.73
N ARG A 554 24.06 4.98 15.73
CA ARG A 554 25.25 5.44 15.01
C ARG A 554 26.50 4.75 15.55
N GLN A 555 27.34 4.24 14.66
CA GLN A 555 28.64 3.69 15.05
C GLN A 555 29.66 4.83 15.22
N ASP A 556 30.38 4.83 16.35
CA ASP A 556 31.46 5.79 16.56
C ASP A 556 32.64 5.46 15.63
N VAL A 557 33.14 6.48 14.93
CA VAL A 557 34.20 6.41 13.91
C VAL A 557 35.52 5.80 14.43
N THR A 558 35.68 5.66 15.75
CA THR A 558 36.87 5.10 16.41
C THR A 558 37.01 3.58 16.29
N ASN A 559 35.96 2.85 15.91
CA ASN A 559 36.03 1.41 15.60
C ASN A 559 35.84 1.13 14.11
N MET A 560 36.52 1.89 13.24
CA MET A 560 36.80 1.39 11.90
C MET A 560 37.74 0.18 12.03
N ALA A 561 37.17 -1.01 12.12
CA ALA A 561 37.76 -2.13 11.42
C ALA A 561 38.02 -1.64 9.98
N LYS A 562 39.27 -1.74 9.52
CA LYS A 562 39.74 -1.30 8.21
C LYS A 562 38.64 -1.48 7.16
N PRO A 563 38.44 -0.51 6.24
CA PRO A 563 37.45 -0.65 5.19
C PRO A 563 37.66 -2.01 4.51
N PRO A 564 36.59 -2.78 4.26
CA PRO A 564 36.75 -4.04 3.56
C PRO A 564 37.41 -3.70 2.23
N THR A 565 38.61 -4.22 2.02
CA THR A 565 39.23 -4.36 0.71
C THR A 565 38.34 -5.31 -0.09
N ASP A 566 37.17 -4.85 -0.50
CA ASP A 566 36.32 -5.55 -1.45
C ASP A 566 36.87 -5.21 -2.85
N PRO A 567 37.44 -6.20 -3.57
CA PRO A 567 37.96 -5.99 -4.92
C PRO A 567 36.89 -5.53 -5.92
N ARG A 568 35.60 -5.63 -5.58
CA ARG A 568 34.52 -5.06 -6.40
C ARG A 568 34.44 -3.54 -6.25
N LEU A 569 34.56 -3.02 -5.03
CA LEU A 569 34.51 -1.58 -4.77
C LEU A 569 35.72 -0.87 -5.40
N GLN A 570 36.90 -1.49 -5.30
CA GLN A 570 38.11 -0.97 -5.94
C GLN A 570 37.94 -0.88 -7.47
N ARG A 571 37.32 -1.88 -8.10
CA ARG A 571 37.01 -1.87 -9.54
C ARG A 571 36.03 -0.78 -9.92
N CYS A 572 34.99 -0.55 -9.11
CA CYS A 572 34.03 0.54 -9.35
C CYS A 572 34.71 1.91 -9.26
N LEU A 573 35.57 2.12 -8.25
CA LEU A 573 36.32 3.37 -8.10
C LEU A 573 37.23 3.63 -9.31
N THR A 574 38.01 2.63 -9.74
CA THR A 574 38.86 2.75 -10.92
C THR A 574 38.06 3.02 -12.20
N ARG A 575 36.86 2.44 -12.35
CA ARG A 575 36.00 2.74 -13.51
C ARG A 575 35.43 4.16 -13.46
N LEU A 576 35.07 4.65 -12.28
CA LEU A 576 34.61 6.04 -12.10
C LEU A 576 35.73 7.05 -12.37
N GLU A 577 36.96 6.79 -11.92
CA GLU A 577 38.13 7.61 -12.22
C GLU A 577 38.39 7.69 -13.74
N HIS A 578 38.28 6.56 -14.44
CA HIS A 578 38.42 6.50 -15.90
C HIS A 578 37.32 7.30 -16.63
N LEU A 579 36.06 7.16 -16.23
CA LEU A 579 34.93 7.90 -16.82
C LEU A 579 35.08 9.40 -16.58
N PHE A 580 35.55 9.81 -15.39
CA PHE A 580 35.78 11.22 -15.09
C PHE A 580 36.91 11.82 -15.95
N ALA A 581 38.04 11.13 -16.07
CA ALA A 581 39.14 11.57 -16.94
C ALA A 581 38.69 11.68 -18.42
N SER A 582 37.93 10.71 -18.91
CA SER A 582 37.39 10.71 -20.29
C SER A 582 36.35 11.83 -20.50
N TRP A 583 35.56 12.14 -19.48
CA TRP A 583 34.59 13.24 -19.49
C TRP A 583 35.28 14.63 -19.56
N GLU A 584 36.39 14.80 -18.85
CA GLU A 584 37.22 16.01 -18.94
C GLU A 584 37.86 16.14 -20.33
N GLU A 585 38.42 15.05 -20.87
CA GLU A 585 39.06 15.04 -22.19
C GLU A 585 38.08 15.40 -23.32
N CYS A 586 36.82 14.96 -23.22
CA CYS A 586 35.78 15.25 -24.22
C CYS A 586 35.08 16.63 -24.02
N ASN A 587 35.54 17.45 -23.06
CA ASN A 587 34.95 18.73 -22.67
C ASN A 587 33.45 18.63 -22.32
N GLY A 588 33.06 17.56 -21.63
CA GLY A 588 31.67 17.33 -21.20
C GLY A 588 30.68 17.06 -22.34
N LYS A 589 31.17 16.63 -23.51
CA LYS A 589 30.34 16.20 -24.64
C LYS A 589 30.72 14.78 -25.05
N PRO A 590 29.93 13.76 -24.69
CA PRO A 590 30.19 12.35 -25.01
C PRO A 590 30.45 12.09 -26.49
N ASP A 591 29.80 12.81 -27.40
CA ASP A 591 30.01 12.69 -28.86
C ASP A 591 31.45 12.95 -29.31
N ASN A 592 32.24 13.69 -28.51
CA ASN A 592 33.64 13.96 -28.81
C ASN A 592 34.57 12.82 -28.38
N HIS A 593 34.10 11.86 -27.56
CA HIS A 593 34.91 10.74 -27.08
C HIS A 593 35.36 9.87 -28.26
N ARG A 594 36.67 9.82 -28.52
CA ARG A 594 37.29 8.99 -29.57
C ARG A 594 36.64 9.17 -30.95
N LYS A 595 36.29 10.41 -31.30
CA LYS A 595 35.61 10.74 -32.56
C LYS A 595 36.46 10.37 -33.79
N ASP A 596 37.75 10.65 -33.75
CA ASP A 596 38.69 10.36 -34.84
C ASP A 596 38.82 8.85 -35.09
N ASP A 597 38.76 8.03 -34.03
CA ASP A 597 38.76 6.57 -34.14
C ASP A 597 37.50 6.04 -34.83
N THR A 598 36.34 6.64 -34.53
CA THR A 598 35.06 6.25 -35.16
C THR A 598 35.06 6.61 -36.65
N GLU A 599 35.61 7.77 -37.01
CA GLU A 599 35.74 8.20 -38.40
C GLU A 599 36.71 7.29 -39.17
N ALA A 600 37.82 6.87 -38.55
CA ALA A 600 38.76 5.93 -39.15
C ALA A 600 38.17 4.53 -39.37
N LEU A 601 37.25 4.09 -38.52
CA LEU A 601 36.60 2.78 -38.61
C LEU A 601 35.40 2.74 -39.58
N PHE A 602 34.96 3.90 -40.09
CA PHE A 602 33.70 4.01 -40.83
C PHE A 602 33.70 3.17 -42.13
N GLU A 603 34.78 3.21 -42.90
CA GLU A 603 34.93 2.40 -44.12
C GLU A 603 34.87 0.90 -43.82
N ASP A 604 35.62 0.44 -42.82
CA ASP A 604 35.73 -0.99 -42.50
C ASP A 604 34.47 -1.56 -41.83
N ALA A 605 33.78 -0.77 -41.00
CA ALA A 605 32.58 -1.21 -40.28
C ALA A 605 31.29 -1.08 -41.12
N TYR A 606 31.18 -0.09 -42.01
CA TYR A 606 29.91 0.20 -42.71
C TYR A 606 29.96 0.03 -44.23
N ILE A 607 31.11 0.24 -44.88
CA ILE A 607 31.22 0.12 -46.34
C ILE A 607 31.66 -1.29 -46.74
N LEU A 608 32.60 -1.90 -46.02
CA LEU A 608 33.09 -3.25 -46.27
C LEU A 608 31.99 -4.35 -46.32
N PRO A 609 30.93 -4.32 -45.48
CA PRO A 609 29.80 -5.25 -45.59
C PRO A 609 29.10 -5.23 -46.96
N THR A 610 29.01 -4.08 -47.62
CA THR A 610 28.42 -3.99 -48.96
C THR A 610 29.29 -4.65 -50.02
N LYS A 611 30.62 -4.58 -49.86
CA LYS A 611 31.57 -5.32 -50.70
C LYS A 611 31.44 -6.83 -50.49
N ILE A 612 31.28 -7.28 -49.24
CA ILE A 612 31.07 -8.72 -48.90
C ILE A 612 29.83 -9.27 -49.61
N PHE A 613 28.71 -8.53 -49.57
CA PHE A 613 27.49 -8.95 -50.27
C PHE A 613 27.67 -9.09 -51.80
N SER A 614 28.52 -8.25 -52.41
CA SER A 614 28.86 -8.40 -53.83
C SER A 614 29.69 -9.66 -54.12
N LEU A 615 30.58 -10.04 -53.18
CA LEU A 615 31.41 -11.25 -53.27
C LEU A 615 30.58 -12.53 -53.08
N GLU A 616 29.62 -12.54 -52.15
CA GLU A 616 28.68 -13.65 -51.95
C GLU A 616 27.86 -13.93 -53.22
N ARG A 617 27.41 -12.87 -53.91
CA ARG A 617 26.71 -13.03 -55.19
C ARG A 617 27.62 -13.63 -56.27
N LYS A 618 28.89 -13.22 -56.31
CA LYS A 618 29.89 -13.76 -57.24
C LYS A 618 30.21 -15.23 -56.94
N GLU A 619 30.36 -15.59 -55.67
CA GLU A 619 30.54 -16.97 -55.22
C GLU A 619 29.38 -17.86 -55.67
N GLN A 620 28.15 -17.41 -55.47
CA GLN A 620 26.96 -18.19 -55.86
C GLN A 620 26.88 -18.39 -57.38
N ASP A 621 27.26 -17.40 -58.18
CA ASP A 621 27.33 -17.54 -59.64
C ASP A 621 28.37 -18.58 -60.07
N ILE A 622 29.55 -18.59 -59.43
CA ILE A 622 30.61 -19.57 -59.70
C ILE A 622 30.14 -20.99 -59.30
N LYS A 623 29.50 -21.16 -58.15
CA LYS A 623 28.94 -22.46 -57.73
C LYS A 623 27.90 -22.99 -58.72
N ASN A 624 27.03 -22.12 -59.22
CA ASN A 624 26.04 -22.51 -60.22
C ASN A 624 26.70 -22.95 -61.54
N LYS A 625 27.79 -22.28 -61.94
CA LYS A 625 28.57 -22.66 -63.13
C LYS A 625 29.28 -24.00 -62.95
N LEU A 626 29.92 -24.22 -61.80
CA LEU A 626 30.58 -25.49 -61.45
C LEU A 626 29.57 -26.64 -61.46
N ALA A 627 28.41 -26.48 -60.79
CA ALA A 627 27.38 -27.51 -60.74
C ALA A 627 26.85 -27.91 -62.13
N LYS A 628 26.68 -26.93 -63.04
CA LYS A 628 26.32 -27.20 -64.44
C LYS A 628 27.44 -27.93 -65.17
N LEU A 629 28.70 -27.54 -64.94
CA LEU A 629 29.85 -28.18 -65.56
C LEU A 629 29.99 -29.63 -65.11
N ASP A 630 29.77 -29.91 -63.83
CA ASP A 630 29.81 -31.26 -63.25
C ASP A 630 28.76 -32.16 -63.88
N GLU A 631 27.51 -31.68 -64.03
CA GLU A 631 26.43 -32.42 -64.69
C GLU A 631 26.78 -32.77 -66.15
N VAL A 632 27.38 -31.80 -66.87
CA VAL A 632 27.82 -32.00 -68.26
C VAL A 632 28.99 -32.99 -68.32
N LEU A 633 29.99 -32.87 -67.44
CA LEU A 633 31.14 -33.77 -67.38
C LEU A 633 30.75 -35.20 -66.98
N GLU A 634 29.82 -35.37 -66.04
CA GLU A 634 29.26 -36.67 -65.66
C GLU A 634 28.54 -37.31 -66.85
N SER A 635 27.73 -36.54 -67.57
CA SER A 635 27.01 -37.01 -68.78
C SER A 635 27.98 -37.44 -69.89
N ILE A 636 29.03 -36.65 -70.15
CA ILE A 636 30.08 -37.01 -71.12
C ILE A 636 30.81 -38.29 -70.68
N THR A 637 31.17 -38.39 -69.40
CA THR A 637 31.90 -39.55 -68.86
C THR A 637 31.05 -40.82 -68.90
N ALA A 638 29.76 -40.72 -68.58
CA ALA A 638 28.82 -41.84 -68.67
C ALA A 638 28.67 -42.34 -70.11
N ARG A 639 28.54 -41.43 -71.09
CA ARG A 639 28.48 -41.78 -72.51
C ARG A 639 29.78 -42.40 -73.03
N MET A 640 30.93 -41.95 -72.55
CA MET A 640 32.22 -42.55 -72.92
C MET A 640 32.38 -43.98 -72.38
N ASN A 641 31.80 -44.29 -71.21
CA ASN A 641 31.85 -45.64 -70.63
C ASN A 641 30.95 -46.65 -71.36
N GLU A 642 30.02 -46.20 -72.22
CA GLU A 642 29.18 -47.08 -73.06
C GLU A 642 29.85 -47.45 -74.40
N VAL A 643 30.99 -46.81 -74.74
CA VAL A 643 31.75 -47.07 -75.98
C VAL A 643 32.92 -48.02 -75.67
N ASP A 644 32.85 -49.25 -76.17
CA ASP A 644 33.91 -50.26 -76.04
C ASP A 644 35.03 -49.96 -77.05
N LEU A 645 36.10 -49.31 -76.57
CA LEU A 645 37.24 -48.86 -77.38
C LEU A 645 38.13 -50.01 -77.89
N ASP A 646 37.86 -51.26 -77.51
CA ASP A 646 38.63 -52.44 -77.92
C ASP A 646 38.04 -53.15 -79.17
N GLU A 647 37.03 -52.58 -79.84
CA GLU A 647 36.53 -53.10 -81.12
C GLU A 647 37.47 -52.78 -82.31
N PRO A 648 37.85 -53.78 -83.14
CA PRO A 648 38.86 -53.63 -84.21
C PRO A 648 38.51 -52.62 -85.31
N GLN A 649 37.27 -52.13 -85.38
CA GLN A 649 36.81 -51.20 -86.41
C GLN A 649 37.19 -49.73 -86.13
N TYR A 650 37.56 -49.40 -84.90
CA TYR A 650 37.87 -48.02 -84.48
C TYR A 650 39.37 -47.68 -84.49
N ASN A 651 40.24 -48.68 -84.63
CA ASN A 651 41.69 -48.48 -84.67
C ASN A 651 42.17 -47.92 -86.03
N ASP A 652 41.46 -48.24 -87.12
CA ASP A 652 41.81 -47.75 -88.47
C ASP A 652 41.35 -46.30 -88.74
N LEU A 653 40.39 -45.78 -87.95
CA LEU A 653 39.98 -44.37 -88.02
C LEU A 653 40.89 -43.47 -87.17
N HIS A 654 41.40 -43.98 -86.05
CA HIS A 654 42.24 -43.25 -85.08
C HIS A 654 43.56 -42.72 -85.68
N GLN A 655 44.20 -43.45 -86.60
CA GLN A 655 45.45 -43.00 -87.25
C GLN A 655 45.25 -42.01 -88.40
N SER A 656 44.03 -41.86 -88.93
CA SER A 656 43.76 -41.04 -90.12
C SER A 656 43.41 -39.57 -89.82
N ARG A 657 43.17 -39.22 -88.55
CA ARG A 657 42.67 -37.89 -88.15
C ARG A 657 43.51 -37.14 -87.11
N GLU A 658 44.64 -37.70 -86.67
CA GLU A 658 45.61 -37.03 -85.78
C GLU A 658 46.32 -35.80 -86.40
N ILE A 659 46.01 -35.44 -87.65
CA ILE A 659 46.56 -34.28 -88.35
C ILE A 659 45.42 -33.34 -88.76
N LYS A 660 44.88 -32.61 -87.78
CA LYS A 660 44.30 -31.25 -87.90
C LYS A 660 43.61 -30.86 -86.59
N LEU A 661 44.43 -30.63 -85.57
CA LEU A 661 44.13 -29.66 -84.54
C LEU A 661 44.50 -28.29 -85.10
N GLU A 662 43.62 -27.29 -84.92
CA GLU A 662 43.95 -26.04 -84.24
C GLU A 662 42.81 -25.02 -84.41
N ASP A 663 42.56 -24.33 -83.29
CA ASP A 663 41.92 -23.01 -83.20
C ASP A 663 40.39 -22.98 -82.97
N LYS A 664 40.00 -22.87 -81.68
CA LYS A 664 39.42 -21.62 -81.12
C LYS A 664 39.09 -21.72 -79.64
N SER A 665 39.88 -21.01 -78.83
CA SER A 665 39.62 -20.66 -77.44
C SER A 665 38.71 -19.44 -77.34
N GLY A 666 37.71 -19.46 -76.47
CA GLY A 666 37.10 -18.22 -75.96
C GLY A 666 35.67 -18.35 -75.44
N LYS A 667 35.51 -18.07 -74.13
CA LYS A 667 34.28 -17.83 -73.33
C LYS A 667 33.53 -19.04 -72.78
N SER A 668 33.41 -19.11 -71.44
CA SER A 668 32.88 -20.26 -70.69
C SER A 668 31.40 -20.57 -70.95
N GLU A 669 30.55 -19.56 -71.19
CA GLU A 669 29.14 -19.77 -71.57
C GLU A 669 29.02 -20.39 -72.97
N GLU A 670 29.87 -19.95 -73.92
CA GLU A 670 29.92 -20.55 -75.25
C GLU A 670 30.47 -21.98 -75.21
N VAL A 671 31.36 -22.32 -74.27
CA VAL A 671 31.84 -23.70 -74.09
C VAL A 671 30.72 -24.62 -73.58
N VAL A 672 29.98 -24.21 -72.53
CA VAL A 672 28.87 -25.02 -72.00
C VAL A 672 27.74 -25.16 -73.03
N GLU A 673 27.35 -24.07 -73.72
CA GLU A 673 26.33 -24.16 -74.78
C GLU A 673 26.82 -24.89 -76.04
N SER A 674 28.10 -24.76 -76.42
CA SER A 674 28.69 -25.50 -77.55
C SER A 674 28.68 -26.99 -77.29
N ILE A 675 29.09 -27.41 -76.09
CA ILE A 675 29.12 -28.81 -75.68
C ILE A 675 27.69 -29.37 -75.70
N GLN A 676 26.73 -28.66 -75.10
CA GLN A 676 25.33 -29.09 -75.06
C GLN A 676 24.67 -29.13 -76.46
N ALA A 677 24.92 -28.14 -77.32
CA ALA A 677 24.34 -28.05 -78.66
C ALA A 677 24.98 -29.02 -79.68
N ARG A 678 26.24 -29.44 -79.47
CA ARG A 678 26.90 -30.46 -80.30
C ARG A 678 26.59 -31.88 -79.84
N MET A 679 26.37 -32.09 -78.53
CA MET A 679 25.86 -33.35 -77.96
C MET A 679 24.50 -33.79 -78.54
N ASP A 680 23.69 -32.85 -79.03
CA ASP A 680 22.39 -33.12 -79.66
C ASP A 680 22.47 -33.41 -81.17
N ARG A 681 23.64 -33.22 -81.82
CA ARG A 681 23.75 -33.23 -83.29
C ARG A 681 24.82 -34.13 -83.91
N PHE A 682 25.39 -35.09 -83.18
CA PHE A 682 26.33 -36.05 -83.76
C PHE A 682 25.88 -37.51 -83.61
N LEU A 683 25.89 -38.20 -84.76
CA LEU A 683 25.54 -39.60 -84.96
C LEU A 683 26.64 -40.50 -84.37
N LEU A 684 26.20 -41.65 -83.87
CA LEU A 684 26.85 -42.75 -83.13
C LEU A 684 28.25 -43.28 -83.56
N ASP A 685 29.02 -42.62 -84.42
CA ASP A 685 30.16 -43.27 -85.10
C ASP A 685 31.57 -42.66 -84.88
N ASP A 686 31.78 -41.63 -84.02
CA ASP A 686 33.14 -41.10 -83.73
C ASP A 686 33.31 -40.53 -82.28
N PRO A 687 34.08 -41.18 -81.38
CA PRO A 687 34.26 -40.76 -79.98
C PRO A 687 35.30 -39.65 -79.75
N TYR A 688 36.05 -39.21 -80.76
CA TYR A 688 37.17 -38.26 -80.58
C TYR A 688 36.77 -36.83 -80.12
N PRO A 689 35.68 -36.21 -80.64
CA PRO A 689 35.26 -34.87 -80.21
C PRO A 689 34.86 -34.81 -78.72
N LEU A 690 34.26 -35.88 -78.20
CA LEU A 690 33.86 -36.02 -76.79
C LEU A 690 35.06 -35.96 -75.84
N TYR A 691 36.20 -36.53 -76.23
CA TYR A 691 37.44 -36.48 -75.45
C TYR A 691 37.98 -35.03 -75.31
N GLN A 692 37.89 -34.23 -76.38
CA GLN A 692 38.35 -32.83 -76.35
C GLN A 692 37.41 -31.95 -75.53
N GLU A 693 36.10 -32.11 -75.68
CA GLU A 693 35.11 -31.38 -74.89
C GLU A 693 35.20 -31.70 -73.40
N ARG A 694 35.47 -32.97 -73.05
CA ARG A 694 35.72 -33.39 -71.68
C ARG A 694 36.97 -32.71 -71.09
N ASN A 695 38.08 -32.68 -71.83
CA ASN A 695 39.32 -32.08 -71.34
C ASN A 695 39.19 -30.56 -71.21
N ALA A 696 38.54 -29.88 -72.16
CA ALA A 696 38.24 -28.46 -72.06
C ALA A 696 37.29 -28.14 -70.89
N GLY A 697 36.32 -29.02 -70.62
CA GLY A 697 35.46 -28.94 -69.45
C GLY A 697 36.24 -29.08 -68.13
N PHE A 698 37.18 -30.03 -68.04
CA PHE A 698 38.02 -30.18 -66.84
C PHE A 698 38.93 -28.97 -66.59
N GLU A 699 39.54 -28.39 -67.64
CA GLU A 699 40.35 -27.18 -67.51
C GLU A 699 39.53 -25.97 -67.03
N GLU A 700 38.32 -25.79 -67.56
CA GLU A 700 37.42 -24.73 -67.12
C GLU A 700 36.87 -24.96 -65.70
N HIS A 701 36.65 -26.22 -65.31
CA HIS A 701 36.31 -26.60 -63.93
C HIS A 701 37.44 -26.22 -62.97
N GLU A 702 38.69 -26.55 -63.30
CA GLU A 702 39.87 -26.21 -62.49
C GLU A 702 40.00 -24.68 -62.34
N ARG A 703 39.88 -23.94 -63.44
CA ARG A 703 39.91 -22.47 -63.45
C ARG A 703 38.83 -21.85 -62.55
N LEU A 704 37.58 -22.33 -62.65
CA LEU A 704 36.47 -21.86 -61.82
C LEU A 704 36.64 -22.25 -60.34
N SER A 705 37.25 -23.40 -60.05
CA SER A 705 37.55 -23.85 -58.69
C SER A 705 38.64 -22.99 -58.02
N GLU A 706 39.65 -22.58 -58.78
CA GLU A 706 40.66 -21.61 -58.33
C GLU A 706 40.03 -20.23 -58.08
N GLU A 707 39.18 -19.74 -59.01
CA GLU A 707 38.47 -18.47 -58.84
C GLU A 707 37.55 -18.49 -57.61
N HIS A 708 36.83 -19.59 -57.39
CA HIS A 708 35.99 -19.80 -56.21
C HIS A 708 36.81 -19.74 -54.91
N SER A 709 37.96 -20.41 -54.87
CA SER A 709 38.87 -20.41 -53.72
C SER A 709 39.43 -19.02 -53.42
N SER A 710 39.78 -18.25 -54.46
CA SER A 710 40.23 -16.86 -54.31
C SER A 710 39.14 -15.93 -53.77
N VAL A 711 37.89 -16.08 -54.25
CA VAL A 711 36.75 -15.28 -53.78
C VAL A 711 36.44 -15.57 -52.31
N LEU A 712 36.47 -16.85 -51.91
CA LEU A 712 36.29 -17.25 -50.51
C LEU A 712 37.37 -16.68 -49.60
N ALA A 713 38.63 -16.67 -50.04
CA ALA A 713 39.73 -16.09 -49.27
C ALA A 713 39.60 -14.57 -49.09
N GLU A 714 39.22 -13.84 -50.15
CA GLU A 714 38.97 -12.39 -50.05
C GLU A 714 37.78 -12.10 -49.13
N MET A 715 36.69 -12.87 -49.27
CA MET A 715 35.49 -12.70 -48.45
C MET A 715 35.76 -12.97 -46.97
N ALA A 716 36.50 -14.03 -46.64
CA ALA A 716 36.87 -14.36 -45.26
C ALA A 716 37.70 -13.23 -44.63
N LYS A 717 38.70 -12.71 -45.36
CA LYS A 717 39.53 -11.60 -44.89
C LYS A 717 38.73 -10.32 -44.68
N SER A 718 37.86 -9.96 -45.62
CA SER A 718 37.01 -8.78 -45.49
C SER A 718 36.02 -8.90 -44.34
N LYS A 719 35.48 -10.11 -44.08
CA LYS A 719 34.57 -10.35 -42.96
C LYS A 719 35.27 -10.20 -41.61
N GLU A 720 36.47 -10.76 -41.46
CA GLU A 720 37.27 -10.61 -40.24
C GLU A 720 37.60 -9.14 -39.94
N THR A 721 38.01 -8.37 -40.96
CA THR A 721 38.27 -6.93 -40.81
C THR A 721 37.01 -6.17 -40.39
N SER A 722 35.87 -6.46 -41.02
CA SER A 722 34.61 -5.78 -40.72
C SER A 722 34.09 -6.09 -39.32
N ASP A 723 34.10 -7.37 -38.93
CA ASP A 723 33.64 -7.81 -37.62
C ASP A 723 34.47 -7.16 -36.50
N LYS A 724 35.80 -7.09 -36.67
CA LYS A 724 36.70 -6.44 -35.70
C LYS A 724 36.50 -4.93 -35.62
N ALA A 725 36.29 -4.27 -36.76
CA ALA A 725 35.99 -2.84 -36.80
C ALA A 725 34.64 -2.53 -36.14
N MET A 726 33.65 -3.40 -36.34
CA MET A 726 32.32 -3.25 -35.76
C MET A 726 32.31 -3.50 -34.25
N GLU A 727 33.05 -4.50 -33.76
CA GLU A 727 33.23 -4.75 -32.32
C GLU A 727 33.87 -3.54 -31.63
N THR A 728 34.96 -3.02 -32.20
CA THR A 728 35.64 -1.82 -31.67
C THR A 728 34.73 -0.59 -31.68
N ASN A 729 33.92 -0.42 -32.73
CA ASN A 729 32.98 0.70 -32.81
C ASN A 729 31.83 0.57 -31.79
N MET A 730 31.37 -0.65 -31.52
CA MET A 730 30.37 -0.92 -30.48
C MET A 730 30.91 -0.61 -29.08
N GLU A 731 32.16 -0.96 -28.78
CA GLU A 731 32.80 -0.60 -27.51
C GLU A 731 32.87 0.92 -27.32
N ILE A 732 33.24 1.68 -28.36
CA ILE A 732 33.27 3.15 -28.31
C ILE A 732 31.87 3.72 -28.04
N LEU A 733 30.84 3.16 -28.68
CA LEU A 733 29.44 3.59 -28.48
C LEU A 733 28.92 3.29 -27.07
N GLU A 734 29.27 2.12 -26.51
CA GLU A 734 28.93 1.78 -25.13
C GLU A 734 29.58 2.74 -24.14
N GLU A 735 30.86 3.07 -24.32
CA GLU A 735 31.54 4.08 -23.48
C GLU A 735 30.92 5.47 -23.62
N ARG A 736 30.51 5.88 -24.82
CA ARG A 736 29.76 7.15 -25.01
C ARG A 736 28.44 7.16 -24.25
N HIS A 737 27.71 6.04 -24.26
CA HIS A 737 26.47 5.92 -23.52
C HIS A 737 26.69 5.93 -22.00
N GLU A 738 27.76 5.30 -21.51
CA GLU A 738 28.16 5.41 -20.10
C GLU A 738 28.53 6.85 -19.72
N LEU A 739 29.26 7.56 -20.60
CA LEU A 739 29.60 8.97 -20.41
C LEU A 739 28.37 9.88 -20.42
N GLU A 740 27.38 9.63 -21.28
CA GLU A 740 26.10 10.36 -21.25
C GLU A 740 25.37 10.20 -19.92
N TRP A 741 25.32 8.97 -19.41
CA TRP A 741 24.68 8.69 -18.12
C TRP A 741 25.47 9.33 -16.97
N PHE A 742 26.80 9.25 -17.02
CA PHE A 742 27.71 9.89 -16.07
C PHE A 742 27.56 11.42 -16.07
N GLY A 743 27.47 12.04 -17.25
CA GLY A 743 27.21 13.48 -17.42
C GLY A 743 25.89 13.92 -16.82
N ARG A 744 24.79 13.18 -17.07
CA ARG A 744 23.50 13.46 -16.43
C ARG A 744 23.56 13.37 -14.92
N ILE A 745 24.37 12.46 -14.38
CA ILE A 745 24.58 12.37 -12.93
C ILE A 745 25.35 13.59 -12.43
N LEU A 746 26.43 13.99 -13.11
CA LEU A 746 27.18 15.19 -12.76
C LEU A 746 26.33 16.46 -12.82
N ASP A 747 25.41 16.60 -13.78
CA ASP A 747 24.48 17.72 -13.86
C ASP A 747 23.49 17.80 -12.68
N HIS A 748 23.29 16.69 -11.96
CA HIS A 748 22.43 16.60 -10.77
C HIS A 748 23.23 16.62 -9.45
N ILE A 749 24.56 16.71 -9.53
CA ILE A 749 25.46 16.85 -8.38
C ILE A 749 25.95 18.31 -8.38
N GLU A 750 25.53 19.11 -7.39
CA GLU A 750 26.11 20.45 -7.23
C GLU A 750 27.62 20.32 -6.93
N PRO A 751 28.49 21.17 -7.51
CA PRO A 751 29.95 21.06 -7.39
C PRO A 751 30.48 21.55 -6.03
N SER A 752 29.98 20.98 -4.94
CA SER A 752 30.48 21.11 -3.57
C SER A 752 30.65 19.74 -2.95
#